data_AF-A0A1F6B0F0-F1
#
_entry.id   AF-A0A1F6B0F0-F1
#
_cell.length_a   1.000
_cell.length_b   1.000
_cell.length_c   1.000
_cell.angle_alpha   90.00
_cell.angle_beta   90.00
_cell.angle_gamma   90.00
#
_symmetry.space_group_name_H-M   'P 1'
#
loop_
_entity.id
_entity.type
_entity.pdbx_description
1 polymer ?
#
loop_
_entity_poly.entity_id
_entity_poly.type
_entity_poly.pdbx_seq_one_letter_code
_entity_poly.pdbx_strand_id
1 'polypeptide(L)'
;MGNATRMLLFIVISSVILSPLIAPFFKPGRAWTYDVDIHAFRMAAFHNALKDGNIPPRWSSQLVYGWGSPLFSFNWSLPYWMGEPFLFAGWSVTDASKAVIILSVVLSYLFMFFFLREWFGFWPALGGTAIYEWSLYRLFLLFTGGGLGMHAAFIFWPMLFWGVLTGKKNPTRAFILICLGTAGLMLSHQVMFLMIQPLLWVFILFTVRKDMNTLTRLGGAFFAGLGLTAYFWLPAFVEQNFLHIGMTKLIVWNNFLDVQTIFHEPGITNTTTPLQYWYWSTGWNLFIIAIVACVLLFRFPKKFPINGLFALFFFIGQFLMVRASGFLWSAIPLLADFQYPVRFQSLSLFCGSILGAYVIFRCRRVSWAVCIGVVAGTIAVNSMAIPTNWPRADITDAYYYQADSTVDMMGEYLPVWANVKHFFDDSERFERHPVGRIIEGDGTIDTPVKRASTVSFIVRATSPVSVVINQFYFPGWQITASGKPVASEVYGHGEMLVHLPQGISAVSARFGDTPIRAFGNSLSLATAMVMVFWMIGAVWKKKANTLSIILILLTALWLCFNLVFFWANANIDSYFFWAFGQYLRTNQYPFLPYFTYERPTTMAPPLFSVLLVFAQLTPFPAFVIRFMQTVLLCGSGYLVYLILKKSFSRETCVVIACIFVLIPGNVVYTNYLMSEILAQFFITLVGYFFLKQSAHGYAYALFWSAVGILAKYALVMYAGFAAVLFVLARPNRKLWWVAMGAAVIILGWVSINWSITGSFGLSDLKGGHLYNNVVWVAGIVPDERTKPMLTLRRYVPPDVDIRKAYWDMQAYILPSVNRSWPAADFILGSVALEAIKEHPFAYVKESVIGFIKLHDNRIPYWEYLGTFGKPQGVYSLTCEGLGSITLCIPPVRTSLGIPLWNTFIAFSNWFYSALFPWISYGLLIPSLVFGLFSKNTTWRTCALLYLGGVLLHAMVEHHDTRYIIPFYPLMTIIIAFGLQRVKKLL
;
A
#
# COMPACT_ATOMS: atom_id res chain seq x y z
N MET A 1 -20.11 14.50 -18.14
CA MET A 1 -19.71 13.26 -17.45
C MET A 1 -19.90 13.44 -15.95
N GLY A 2 -20.57 12.51 -15.28
CA GLY A 2 -20.70 12.55 -13.82
C GLY A 2 -19.39 12.26 -13.11
N ASN A 3 -19.28 12.63 -11.82
CA ASN A 3 -18.07 12.42 -11.01
C ASN A 3 -17.66 10.93 -10.93
N ALA A 4 -18.63 10.02 -10.90
CA ALA A 4 -18.37 8.58 -10.87
C ALA A 4 -17.72 8.07 -12.18
N THR A 5 -18.20 8.52 -13.34
CA THR A 5 -17.63 8.16 -14.65
C THR A 5 -16.20 8.67 -14.78
N ARG A 6 -15.92 9.90 -14.32
CA ARG A 6 -14.55 10.45 -14.32
C ARG A 6 -13.63 9.70 -13.36
N MET A 7 -14.14 9.23 -12.23
CA MET A 7 -13.37 8.42 -11.28
C MET A 7 -13.01 7.06 -11.86
N LEU A 8 -13.96 6.37 -12.50
CA LEU A 8 -13.70 5.10 -13.16
C LEU A 8 -12.70 5.25 -14.32
N LEU A 9 -12.90 6.26 -15.16
CA LEU A 9 -11.95 6.58 -16.25
C LEU A 9 -10.56 6.92 -15.73
N PHE A 10 -10.48 7.67 -14.63
CA PHE A 10 -9.22 7.95 -13.96
C PHE A 10 -8.54 6.65 -13.56
N ILE A 11 -9.23 5.78 -12.81
CA ILE A 11 -8.66 4.50 -12.37
C ILE A 11 -8.16 3.67 -13.55
N VAL A 12 -8.99 3.47 -14.59
CA VAL A 12 -8.62 2.67 -15.76
C VAL A 12 -7.42 3.26 -16.50
N ILE A 13 -7.43 4.56 -16.80
CA ILE A 13 -6.33 5.23 -17.53
C ILE A 13 -5.06 5.25 -16.68
N SER A 14 -5.17 5.54 -15.38
CA SER A 14 -4.03 5.50 -14.45
C SER A 14 -3.43 4.10 -14.36
N SER A 15 -4.25 3.04 -14.32
CA SER A 15 -3.76 1.66 -14.36
C SER A 15 -2.97 1.38 -15.63
N VAL A 16 -3.45 1.81 -16.81
CA VAL A 16 -2.73 1.63 -18.08
C VAL A 16 -1.42 2.43 -18.13
N ILE A 17 -1.38 3.64 -17.58
CA ILE A 17 -0.17 4.47 -17.55
C ILE A 17 0.87 3.91 -16.57
N LEU A 18 0.44 3.43 -15.41
CA LEU A 18 1.33 3.00 -14.32
C LEU A 18 1.77 1.54 -14.45
N SER A 19 0.93 0.66 -15.01
CA SER A 19 1.23 -0.78 -15.04
C SER A 19 2.56 -1.11 -15.71
N PRO A 20 2.97 -0.50 -16.86
CA PRO A 20 4.25 -0.83 -17.48
C PRO A 20 5.45 -0.34 -16.67
N LEU A 21 5.29 0.74 -15.89
CA LEU A 21 6.36 1.29 -15.05
C LEU A 21 6.57 0.46 -13.79
N ILE A 22 5.49 -0.07 -13.23
CA ILE A 22 5.50 -0.80 -11.94
C ILE A 22 5.71 -2.30 -12.17
N ALA A 23 5.18 -2.88 -13.26
CA ALA A 23 5.23 -4.31 -13.54
C ALA A 23 6.64 -4.93 -13.43
N PRO A 24 7.73 -4.29 -13.92
CA PRO A 24 9.08 -4.84 -13.78
C PRO A 24 9.51 -5.08 -12.33
N PHE A 25 9.03 -4.26 -11.39
CA PHE A 25 9.35 -4.35 -9.97
C PHE A 25 8.59 -5.47 -9.23
N PHE A 26 7.67 -6.18 -9.89
CA PHE A 26 7.10 -7.41 -9.34
C PHE A 26 7.86 -8.67 -9.75
N LYS A 27 8.87 -8.55 -10.62
CA LYS A 27 9.72 -9.69 -10.97
C LYS A 27 10.65 -10.06 -9.80
N PRO A 28 10.97 -11.36 -9.61
CA PRO A 28 11.99 -11.80 -8.67
C PRO A 28 13.37 -11.19 -8.98
N GLY A 29 14.25 -11.16 -7.97
CA GLY A 29 15.60 -10.60 -8.10
C GLY A 29 15.64 -9.07 -8.16
N ARG A 30 16.84 -8.50 -8.20
CA ARG A 30 17.05 -7.04 -8.14
C ARG A 30 17.26 -6.40 -9.50
N ALA A 31 17.03 -5.08 -9.56
CA ALA A 31 17.30 -4.24 -10.70
C ALA A 31 18.80 -4.16 -11.02
N TRP A 32 19.17 -4.05 -12.30
CA TRP A 32 20.51 -3.57 -12.66
C TRP A 32 20.47 -2.04 -12.76
N THR A 33 20.76 -1.35 -11.65
CA THR A 33 20.93 0.12 -11.63
C THR A 33 22.27 0.48 -11.02
N TYR A 34 22.73 1.71 -11.24
CA TYR A 34 24.00 2.20 -10.68
C TYR A 34 23.99 2.25 -9.15
N ASP A 35 22.87 2.64 -8.52
CA ASP A 35 22.82 2.91 -7.08
C ASP A 35 22.12 1.83 -6.22
N VAL A 36 21.57 0.76 -6.82
CA VAL A 36 20.73 -0.21 -6.08
C VAL A 36 21.46 -0.84 -4.90
N ASP A 37 22.73 -1.21 -5.06
CA ASP A 37 23.50 -1.92 -4.04
C ASP A 37 23.82 -1.00 -2.87
N ILE A 38 24.26 0.22 -3.19
CA ILE A 38 24.54 1.28 -2.21
C ILE A 38 23.30 1.52 -1.34
N HIS A 39 22.13 1.66 -1.97
CA HIS A 39 20.91 1.92 -1.24
C HIS A 39 20.37 0.72 -0.49
N ALA A 40 20.58 -0.51 -0.97
CA ALA A 40 20.25 -1.73 -0.24
C ALA A 40 21.09 -1.87 1.04
N PHE A 41 22.41 -1.65 0.99
CA PHE A 41 23.26 -1.65 2.18
C PHE A 41 22.85 -0.57 3.18
N ARG A 42 22.57 0.64 2.70
CA ARG A 42 22.08 1.74 3.55
C ARG A 42 20.73 1.41 4.19
N MET A 43 19.82 0.78 3.45
CA MET A 43 18.52 0.32 3.95
C MET A 43 18.69 -0.71 5.07
N ALA A 44 19.54 -1.73 4.87
CA ALA A 44 19.83 -2.75 5.88
C ALA A 44 20.48 -2.16 7.14
N ALA A 45 21.45 -1.24 6.97
CA ALA A 45 22.09 -0.53 8.07
C ALA A 45 21.13 0.37 8.84
N PHE A 46 20.22 1.05 8.14
CA PHE A 46 19.19 1.88 8.75
C PHE A 46 18.23 1.03 9.61
N HIS A 47 17.82 -0.12 9.07
CA HIS A 47 16.96 -1.08 9.75
C HIS A 47 17.62 -1.66 11.02
N ASN A 48 18.91 -2.02 10.94
CA ASN A 48 19.67 -2.49 12.11
C ASN A 48 19.78 -1.40 13.19
N ALA A 49 20.04 -0.15 12.79
CA ALA A 49 20.09 0.98 13.72
C ALA A 49 18.76 1.19 14.46
N LEU A 50 17.63 1.02 13.78
CA LEU A 50 16.30 1.10 14.39
C LEU A 50 15.99 -0.08 15.31
N LYS A 51 16.36 -1.32 14.93
CA LYS A 51 16.24 -2.50 15.80
C LYS A 51 17.02 -2.34 17.11
N ASP A 52 18.15 -1.65 17.06
CA ASP A 52 18.96 -1.32 18.24
C ASP A 52 18.40 -0.15 19.07
N GLY A 53 17.27 0.44 18.68
CA GLY A 53 16.59 1.51 19.41
C GLY A 53 17.12 2.92 19.10
N ASN A 54 17.89 3.11 18.03
CA ASN A 54 18.39 4.44 17.66
C ASN A 54 17.32 5.23 16.88
N ILE A 55 16.69 6.20 17.53
CA ILE A 55 15.70 7.08 16.90
C ILE A 55 16.05 8.54 17.18
N PRO A 56 16.39 9.35 16.16
CA PRO A 56 16.61 8.96 14.76
C PRO A 56 17.92 8.16 14.59
N PRO A 57 18.03 7.27 13.58
CA PRO A 57 19.32 6.67 13.21
C PRO A 57 20.34 7.74 12.81
N ARG A 58 21.57 7.64 13.33
CA ARG A 58 22.64 8.63 13.12
C ARG A 58 23.99 8.01 12.77
N TRP A 59 24.37 6.98 13.51
CA TRP A 59 25.58 6.19 13.31
C TRP A 59 25.23 4.78 12.89
N SER A 60 26.09 4.17 12.09
CA SER A 60 26.02 2.76 11.76
C SER A 60 27.40 2.14 11.84
N SER A 61 27.65 1.31 12.84
CA SER A 61 28.93 0.67 13.13
C SER A 61 29.39 -0.38 12.11
N GLN A 62 28.46 -0.86 11.27
CA GLN A 62 28.71 -1.91 10.26
C GLN A 62 29.15 -1.33 8.91
N LEU A 63 28.78 -0.09 8.60
CA LEU A 63 29.22 0.54 7.37
C LEU A 63 30.74 0.71 7.38
N VAL A 64 31.33 0.78 6.19
CA VAL A 64 32.73 1.19 6.03
C VAL A 64 33.67 0.14 6.67
N TYR A 65 33.55 -1.11 6.25
CA TYR A 65 34.33 -2.27 6.74
C TYR A 65 34.23 -2.49 8.26
N GLY A 66 33.13 -2.06 8.87
CA GLY A 66 32.94 -2.12 10.30
C GLY A 66 33.63 -1.00 11.08
N TRP A 67 34.21 0.01 10.44
CA TRP A 67 34.76 1.19 11.12
C TRP A 67 33.67 2.20 11.49
N GLY A 68 32.49 2.05 10.92
CA GLY A 68 31.33 2.85 11.23
C GLY A 68 31.25 4.16 10.44
N SER A 69 30.05 4.70 10.31
CA SER A 69 29.83 5.96 9.56
C SER A 69 28.69 6.78 10.15
N PRO A 70 28.82 8.14 10.17
CA PRO A 70 27.75 9.05 10.55
C PRO A 70 26.76 9.32 9.41
N LEU A 71 26.78 8.54 8.32
CA LEU A 71 26.02 8.74 7.09
C LEU A 71 24.58 9.24 7.30
N PHE A 72 23.81 8.62 8.19
CA PHE A 72 22.39 8.96 8.39
C PHE A 72 22.16 10.31 9.07
N SER A 73 23.22 10.92 9.62
CA SER A 73 23.17 12.29 10.12
C SER A 73 23.28 13.34 9.03
N PHE A 74 23.77 12.99 7.83
CA PHE A 74 24.11 13.93 6.76
C PHE A 74 23.40 13.63 5.44
N ASN A 75 23.21 12.35 5.14
CA ASN A 75 22.45 11.92 3.98
C ASN A 75 20.96 11.81 4.32
N TRP A 76 20.12 12.19 3.36
CA TRP A 76 18.67 12.06 3.44
C TRP A 76 18.24 10.62 3.79
N SER A 77 17.11 10.46 4.48
CA SER A 77 16.69 9.17 5.07
C SER A 77 15.24 8.78 4.82
N LEU A 78 14.43 9.64 4.17
CA LEU A 78 13.01 9.34 3.94
C LEU A 78 12.77 8.03 3.17
N PRO A 79 13.53 7.70 2.10
CA PRO A 79 13.33 6.43 1.42
C PRO A 79 13.58 5.22 2.33
N TYR A 80 14.49 5.34 3.30
CA TYR A 80 14.74 4.28 4.28
C TYR A 80 13.58 4.17 5.27
N TRP A 81 13.08 5.30 5.78
CA TRP A 81 11.84 5.34 6.55
C TRP A 81 10.63 4.75 5.81
N MET A 82 10.53 4.95 4.49
CA MET A 82 9.49 4.34 3.67
C MET A 82 9.66 2.82 3.51
N GLY A 83 10.89 2.31 3.59
CA GLY A 83 11.22 0.89 3.52
C GLY A 83 10.94 0.13 4.81
N GLU A 84 11.04 0.80 5.97
CA GLU A 84 10.90 0.17 7.29
C GLU A 84 9.61 -0.63 7.49
N PRO A 85 8.40 -0.17 7.10
CA PRO A 85 7.19 -0.97 7.25
C PRO A 85 7.27 -2.33 6.54
N PHE A 86 8.01 -2.40 5.43
CA PHE A 86 8.22 -3.63 4.68
C PHE A 86 9.27 -4.52 5.34
N LEU A 87 10.42 -3.97 5.76
CA LEU A 87 11.48 -4.74 6.43
C LEU A 87 11.02 -5.29 7.77
N PHE A 88 10.33 -4.46 8.57
CA PHE A 88 9.62 -4.92 9.74
C PHE A 88 8.47 -5.87 9.41
N ALA A 89 8.03 -5.99 8.16
CA ALA A 89 7.12 -7.05 7.71
C ALA A 89 7.80 -8.34 7.27
N GLY A 90 9.11 -8.45 7.52
CA GLY A 90 9.94 -9.55 7.08
C GLY A 90 10.38 -9.41 5.62
N TRP A 91 10.13 -8.26 4.97
CA TRP A 91 10.50 -8.07 3.57
C TRP A 91 11.99 -8.14 3.35
N SER A 92 12.38 -8.77 2.24
CA SER A 92 13.78 -8.73 1.80
C SER A 92 14.19 -7.28 1.56
N VAL A 93 15.47 -6.96 1.73
CA VAL A 93 15.98 -5.61 1.48
C VAL A 93 15.73 -5.19 0.03
N THR A 94 15.89 -6.14 -0.89
CA THR A 94 15.60 -5.97 -2.31
C THR A 94 14.14 -5.58 -2.53
N ASP A 95 13.19 -6.32 -1.94
CA ASP A 95 11.77 -6.10 -2.20
C ASP A 95 11.20 -4.88 -1.46
N ALA A 96 11.72 -4.57 -0.27
CA ALA A 96 11.44 -3.31 0.41
C ALA A 96 11.88 -2.12 -0.46
N SER A 97 13.06 -2.19 -1.07
CA SER A 97 13.56 -1.15 -1.98
C SER A 97 12.67 -0.99 -3.22
N LYS A 98 12.22 -2.10 -3.82
CA LYS A 98 11.23 -2.07 -4.93
C LYS A 98 9.92 -1.43 -4.48
N ALA A 99 9.41 -1.78 -3.30
CA ALA A 99 8.18 -1.22 -2.76
C ALA A 99 8.28 0.31 -2.57
N VAL A 100 9.42 0.81 -2.10
CA VAL A 100 9.69 2.26 -1.99
C VAL A 100 9.65 2.94 -3.37
N ILE A 101 10.22 2.33 -4.41
CA ILE A 101 10.15 2.85 -5.78
C ILE A 101 8.70 2.88 -6.28
N ILE A 102 7.97 1.77 -6.15
CA ILE A 102 6.55 1.67 -6.54
C ILE A 102 5.72 2.74 -5.84
N LEU A 103 5.89 2.88 -4.52
CA LEU A 103 5.19 3.87 -3.72
C LEU A 103 5.51 5.30 -4.19
N SER A 104 6.78 5.56 -4.51
CA SER A 104 7.21 6.86 -5.01
C SER A 104 6.57 7.21 -6.36
N VAL A 105 6.51 6.27 -7.31
CA VAL A 105 5.85 6.42 -8.61
C VAL A 105 4.35 6.67 -8.46
N VAL A 106 3.67 5.90 -7.62
CA VAL A 106 2.22 6.06 -7.41
C VAL A 106 1.91 7.40 -6.75
N LEU A 107 2.65 7.79 -5.71
CA LEU A 107 2.39 9.04 -5.00
C LEU A 107 2.74 10.26 -5.85
N SER A 108 3.86 10.25 -6.59
CA SER A 108 4.22 11.34 -7.51
C SER A 108 3.18 11.51 -8.61
N TYR A 109 2.67 10.41 -9.18
CA TYR A 109 1.57 10.42 -10.14
C TYR A 109 0.33 11.09 -9.56
N LEU A 110 -0.09 10.70 -8.36
CA LEU A 110 -1.29 11.23 -7.70
C LEU A 110 -1.16 12.73 -7.39
N PHE A 111 -0.06 13.15 -6.77
CA PHE A 111 0.14 14.57 -6.44
C PHE A 111 0.23 15.44 -7.70
N MET A 112 0.94 14.98 -8.73
CA MET A 112 1.02 15.69 -10.01
C MET A 112 -0.35 15.79 -10.67
N PHE A 113 -1.14 14.71 -10.68
CA PHE A 113 -2.49 14.73 -11.22
C PHE A 113 -3.40 15.71 -10.47
N PHE A 114 -3.39 15.69 -9.14
CA PHE A 114 -4.25 16.60 -8.38
C PHE A 114 -3.82 18.06 -8.50
N PHE A 115 -2.52 18.32 -8.52
CA PHE A 115 -1.96 19.64 -8.81
C PHE A 115 -2.45 20.16 -10.17
N LEU A 116 -2.20 19.42 -11.24
CA LEU A 116 -2.58 19.83 -12.59
C LEU A 116 -4.09 19.87 -12.78
N ARG A 117 -4.85 19.03 -12.08
CA ARG A 117 -6.32 19.02 -12.17
C ARG A 117 -6.92 20.29 -11.57
N GLU A 118 -6.36 20.76 -10.45
CA GLU A 118 -6.77 22.03 -9.84
C GLU A 118 -6.46 23.21 -10.78
N TRP A 119 -5.40 23.08 -11.58
CA TRP A 119 -4.99 24.10 -12.54
C TRP A 119 -5.77 24.07 -13.87
N PHE A 120 -5.69 22.96 -14.61
CA PHE A 120 -6.08 22.85 -16.01
C PHE A 120 -7.31 21.94 -16.24
N GLY A 121 -7.78 21.23 -15.22
CA GLY A 121 -8.89 20.28 -15.31
C GLY A 121 -8.46 18.85 -15.70
N PHE A 122 -9.44 17.98 -15.92
CA PHE A 122 -9.23 16.51 -15.92
C PHE A 122 -8.29 15.98 -17.03
N TRP A 123 -8.57 16.25 -18.30
CA TRP A 123 -7.77 15.73 -19.42
C TRP A 123 -6.36 16.31 -19.49
N PRO A 124 -6.17 17.63 -19.35
CA PRO A 124 -4.82 18.20 -19.30
C PRO A 124 -3.98 17.66 -18.14
N ALA A 125 -4.61 17.40 -16.99
CA ALA A 125 -3.95 16.81 -15.84
C ALA A 125 -3.49 15.38 -16.13
N LEU A 126 -4.34 14.53 -16.72
CA LEU A 126 -3.93 13.18 -17.12
C LEU A 126 -2.72 13.21 -18.06
N GLY A 127 -2.74 14.07 -19.08
CA GLY A 127 -1.66 14.17 -20.05
C GLY A 127 -0.35 14.70 -19.44
N GLY A 128 -0.41 15.77 -18.65
CA GLY A 128 0.77 16.31 -17.99
C GLY A 128 1.38 15.35 -16.96
N THR A 129 0.55 14.63 -16.21
CA THR A 129 1.02 13.59 -15.28
C THR A 129 1.64 12.41 -16.02
N ALA A 130 1.08 12.00 -17.16
CA ALA A 130 1.70 10.95 -17.98
C ALA A 130 3.09 11.37 -18.46
N ILE A 131 3.25 12.61 -18.96
CA ILE A 131 4.56 13.16 -19.35
C ILE A 131 5.53 13.16 -18.16
N TYR A 132 5.05 13.48 -16.96
CA TYR A 132 5.85 13.48 -15.74
C TYR A 132 6.45 12.10 -15.43
N GLU A 133 5.64 11.04 -15.46
CA GLU A 133 6.12 9.69 -15.16
C GLU A 133 6.87 9.01 -16.32
N TRP A 134 6.54 9.35 -17.57
CA TRP A 134 7.10 8.69 -18.76
C TRP A 134 8.24 9.45 -19.44
N SER A 135 8.67 10.58 -18.90
CA SER A 135 9.84 11.30 -19.42
C SER A 135 11.12 10.44 -19.35
N LEU A 136 12.04 10.61 -20.31
CA LEU A 136 13.26 9.80 -20.40
C LEU A 136 14.09 9.83 -19.12
N TYR A 137 14.23 11.01 -18.51
CA TYR A 137 14.97 11.14 -17.26
C TYR A 137 14.28 10.44 -16.06
N ARG A 138 12.94 10.39 -16.04
CA ARG A 138 12.21 9.60 -15.03
C ARG A 138 12.45 8.11 -15.22
N LEU A 139 12.41 7.62 -16.46
CA LEU A 139 12.70 6.22 -16.80
C LEU A 139 14.15 5.84 -16.49
N PHE A 140 15.09 6.74 -16.77
CA PHE A 140 16.49 6.59 -16.36
C PHE A 140 16.58 6.35 -14.86
N LEU A 141 16.02 7.24 -14.04
CA LEU A 141 16.08 7.08 -12.59
C LEU A 141 15.49 5.75 -12.15
N LEU A 142 14.39 5.30 -12.77
CA LEU A 142 13.70 4.05 -12.41
C LEU A 142 14.49 2.80 -12.77
N PHE A 143 15.05 2.75 -13.97
CA PHE A 143 15.56 1.50 -14.54
C PHE A 143 17.07 1.42 -14.69
N THR A 144 17.79 2.55 -14.56
CA THR A 144 19.24 2.61 -14.77
C THR A 144 19.96 3.34 -13.64
N GLY A 145 19.42 4.48 -13.16
CA GLY A 145 20.02 5.30 -12.11
C GLY A 145 19.91 4.64 -10.73
N GLY A 146 18.69 4.38 -10.27
CA GLY A 146 18.44 3.72 -8.98
C GLY A 146 18.41 4.64 -7.75
N GLY A 147 18.64 5.95 -7.90
CA GLY A 147 18.69 6.91 -6.80
C GLY A 147 17.36 7.04 -6.02
N LEU A 148 17.25 6.36 -4.87
CA LEU A 148 16.00 6.28 -4.08
C LEU A 148 15.55 7.65 -3.56
N GLY A 149 16.48 8.52 -3.17
CA GLY A 149 16.18 9.86 -2.69
C GLY A 149 15.53 10.74 -3.75
N MET A 150 16.01 10.63 -5.00
CA MET A 150 15.41 11.34 -6.12
C MET A 150 13.99 10.84 -6.36
N HIS A 151 13.77 9.52 -6.40
CA HIS A 151 12.42 8.93 -6.55
C HIS A 151 11.41 9.50 -5.57
N ALA A 152 11.77 9.55 -4.29
CA ALA A 152 10.92 10.15 -3.25
C ALA A 152 10.73 11.66 -3.44
N ALA A 153 11.75 12.40 -3.87
CA ALA A 153 11.67 13.85 -4.08
C ALA A 153 10.62 14.26 -5.14
N PHE A 154 10.45 13.45 -6.20
CA PHE A 154 9.41 13.66 -7.23
C PHE A 154 7.97 13.60 -6.65
N ILE A 155 7.75 13.02 -5.48
CA ILE A 155 6.45 13.06 -4.79
C ILE A 155 6.11 14.50 -4.37
N PHE A 156 7.10 15.20 -3.82
CA PHE A 156 6.87 16.40 -3.03
C PHE A 156 6.89 17.69 -3.83
N TRP A 157 7.55 17.71 -5.00
CA TRP A 157 7.47 18.85 -5.91
C TRP A 157 6.03 19.21 -6.27
N PRO A 158 5.22 18.35 -6.93
CA PRO A 158 3.83 18.68 -7.24
C PRO A 158 2.99 18.95 -5.99
N MET A 159 3.29 18.29 -4.86
CA MET A 159 2.59 18.51 -3.59
C MET A 159 2.73 19.97 -3.10
N LEU A 160 3.92 20.57 -3.22
CA LEU A 160 4.17 21.96 -2.87
C LEU A 160 3.33 22.92 -3.72
N PHE A 161 3.39 22.78 -5.05
CA PHE A 161 2.64 23.67 -5.95
C PHE A 161 1.12 23.50 -5.82
N TRP A 162 0.65 22.29 -5.50
CA TRP A 162 -0.75 22.06 -5.16
C TRP A 162 -1.18 22.77 -3.88
N GLY A 163 -0.30 22.80 -2.87
CA GLY A 163 -0.50 23.56 -1.64
C GLY A 163 -0.72 25.03 -1.92
N VAL A 164 0.13 25.63 -2.76
CA VAL A 164 0.03 27.04 -3.15
C VAL A 164 -1.30 27.34 -3.85
N LEU A 165 -1.71 26.54 -4.86
CA LEU A 165 -2.99 26.74 -5.57
C LEU A 165 -4.21 26.63 -4.66
N THR A 166 -4.12 25.79 -3.62
CA THR A 166 -5.21 25.55 -2.68
C THR A 166 -5.27 26.60 -1.57
N GLY A 167 -4.23 27.42 -1.39
CA GLY A 167 -4.06 28.39 -0.30
C GLY A 167 -5.29 29.24 -0.01
N LYS A 168 -5.89 29.81 -1.05
CA LYS A 168 -7.08 30.67 -0.92
C LYS A 168 -8.37 29.89 -0.64
N LYS A 169 -8.53 28.70 -1.23
CA LYS A 169 -9.76 27.89 -1.14
C LYS A 169 -9.84 27.09 0.15
N ASN A 170 -8.72 26.56 0.62
CA ASN A 170 -8.66 25.72 1.81
C ASN A 170 -7.30 25.88 2.51
N PRO A 171 -7.16 26.89 3.39
CA PRO A 171 -5.90 27.23 4.05
C PRO A 171 -5.29 26.08 4.85
N THR A 172 -6.12 25.28 5.52
CA THR A 172 -5.64 24.12 6.31
C THR A 172 -4.99 23.08 5.40
N ARG A 173 -5.64 22.75 4.28
CA ARG A 173 -5.09 21.81 3.30
C ARG A 173 -3.80 22.33 2.69
N ALA A 174 -3.76 23.61 2.34
CA ALA A 174 -2.56 24.25 1.80
C ALA A 174 -1.40 24.20 2.80
N PHE A 175 -1.67 24.50 4.07
CA PHE A 175 -0.67 24.42 5.14
C PHE A 175 -0.09 23.01 5.24
N ILE A 176 -0.94 21.97 5.28
CA ILE A 176 -0.49 20.57 5.37
C ILE A 176 0.34 20.19 4.13
N LEU A 177 -0.11 20.56 2.93
CA LEU A 177 0.59 20.27 1.68
C LEU A 177 1.98 20.93 1.63
N ILE A 178 2.09 22.20 2.03
CA ILE A 178 3.38 22.90 2.06
C ILE A 178 4.28 22.35 3.16
N CYS A 179 3.75 22.14 4.37
CA CYS A 179 4.53 21.65 5.51
C CYS A 179 5.09 20.25 5.25
N LEU A 180 4.23 19.30 4.86
CA LEU A 180 4.67 17.94 4.54
C LEU A 180 5.46 17.87 3.23
N GLY A 181 5.14 18.72 2.24
CA GLY A 181 5.93 18.84 1.01
C GLY A 181 7.35 19.31 1.28
N THR A 182 7.52 20.30 2.16
CA THR A 182 8.83 20.83 2.56
C THR A 182 9.61 19.80 3.36
N ALA A 183 8.98 19.20 4.38
CA ALA A 183 9.60 18.18 5.21
C ALA A 183 10.00 16.93 4.40
N GLY A 184 9.07 16.43 3.57
CA GLY A 184 9.28 15.28 2.70
C GLY A 184 10.41 15.52 1.70
N LEU A 185 10.44 16.68 1.05
CA LEU A 185 11.51 17.01 0.10
C LEU A 185 12.87 17.16 0.78
N MET A 186 12.94 17.80 1.94
CA MET A 186 14.18 17.93 2.73
C MET A 186 14.75 16.57 3.13
N LEU A 187 13.90 15.64 3.59
CA LEU A 187 14.30 14.29 3.98
C LEU A 187 14.46 13.33 2.80
N SER A 188 14.03 13.69 1.59
CA SER A 188 14.18 12.86 0.38
C SER A 188 15.48 13.15 -0.35
N HIS A 189 15.78 14.43 -0.60
CA HIS A 189 16.95 14.84 -1.37
C HIS A 189 17.23 16.35 -1.22
N GLN A 190 18.26 16.75 -0.46
CA GLN A 190 18.51 18.17 -0.16
C GLN A 190 18.83 19.00 -1.42
N VAL A 191 19.54 18.42 -2.39
CA VAL A 191 19.84 19.12 -3.67
C VAL A 191 18.56 19.47 -4.43
N MET A 192 17.62 18.52 -4.58
CA MET A 192 16.32 18.79 -5.21
C MET A 192 15.44 19.71 -4.37
N PHE A 193 15.59 19.69 -3.04
CA PHE A 193 14.99 20.68 -2.16
C PHE A 193 15.44 22.09 -2.52
N LEU A 194 16.75 22.34 -2.61
CA LEU A 194 17.30 23.65 -2.94
C LEU A 194 16.94 24.07 -4.39
N MET A 195 16.98 23.12 -5.33
CA MET A 195 16.73 23.37 -6.76
C MET A 195 15.37 24.00 -7.04
N ILE A 196 14.33 23.55 -6.35
CA ILE A 196 12.95 23.95 -6.64
C ILE A 196 12.57 25.28 -5.97
N GLN A 197 13.33 25.75 -4.97
CA GLN A 197 12.98 26.94 -4.18
C GLN A 197 12.80 28.21 -5.02
N PRO A 198 13.70 28.57 -5.96
CA PRO A 198 13.52 29.79 -6.74
C PRO A 198 12.21 29.76 -7.54
N LEU A 199 11.89 28.64 -8.18
CA LEU A 199 10.63 28.48 -8.90
C LEU A 199 9.44 28.56 -7.93
N LEU A 200 9.48 27.86 -6.80
CA LEU A 200 8.39 27.82 -5.81
C LEU A 200 8.08 29.21 -5.24
N TRP A 201 9.09 30.00 -4.86
CA TRP A 201 8.86 31.32 -4.26
C TRP A 201 8.34 32.33 -5.28
N VAL A 202 8.91 32.35 -6.48
CA VAL A 202 8.38 33.18 -7.57
C VAL A 202 6.94 32.78 -7.86
N PHE A 203 6.66 31.48 -7.89
CA PHE A 203 5.32 30.94 -8.07
C PHE A 203 4.32 31.35 -6.99
N ILE A 204 4.72 31.32 -5.71
CA ILE A 204 3.92 31.80 -4.56
C ILE A 204 3.58 33.28 -4.73
N LEU A 205 4.59 34.10 -5.02
CA LEU A 205 4.43 35.55 -5.17
C LEU A 205 3.48 35.89 -6.33
N PHE A 206 3.61 35.20 -7.47
CA PHE A 206 2.74 35.40 -8.62
C PHE A 206 1.29 34.93 -8.38
N THR A 207 1.10 33.78 -7.72
CA THR A 207 -0.22 33.15 -7.53
C THR A 207 -1.03 33.81 -6.43
N VAL A 208 -0.39 34.14 -5.31
CA VAL A 208 -1.09 34.66 -4.13
C VAL A 208 -1.36 36.15 -4.25
N ARG A 209 -0.39 36.92 -4.78
CA ARG A 209 -0.39 38.35 -5.13
C ARG A 209 -1.37 39.23 -4.32
N LYS A 210 -0.81 40.12 -3.49
CA LYS A 210 -1.54 41.07 -2.62
C LYS A 210 -2.39 40.45 -1.50
N ASP A 211 -2.19 39.17 -1.18
CA ASP A 211 -2.85 38.49 -0.05
C ASP A 211 -1.82 38.08 1.00
N MET A 212 -1.53 39.02 1.92
CA MET A 212 -0.52 38.83 2.97
C MET A 212 -0.89 37.70 3.93
N ASN A 213 -2.17 37.50 4.22
CA ASN A 213 -2.61 36.43 5.11
C ASN A 213 -2.28 35.04 4.55
N THR A 214 -2.52 34.83 3.25
CA THR A 214 -2.14 33.58 2.60
C THR A 214 -0.63 33.45 2.51
N LEU A 215 0.12 34.52 2.22
CA LEU A 215 1.59 34.50 2.21
C LEU A 215 2.17 34.10 3.57
N THR A 216 1.74 34.73 4.67
CA THR A 216 2.19 34.40 6.02
C THR A 216 1.87 32.96 6.39
N ARG A 217 0.71 32.43 5.98
CA ARG A 217 0.34 31.02 6.24
C ARG A 217 1.20 30.04 5.45
N LEU A 218 1.45 30.30 4.16
CA LEU A 218 2.31 29.44 3.35
C LEU A 218 3.77 29.50 3.83
N GLY A 219 4.25 30.68 4.22
CA GLY A 219 5.56 30.86 4.85
C GLY A 219 5.66 30.11 6.18
N GLY A 220 4.66 30.26 7.06
CA GLY A 220 4.59 29.51 8.31
C GLY A 220 4.54 27.99 8.10
N ALA A 221 3.84 27.52 7.07
CA ALA A 221 3.82 26.11 6.70
C ALA A 221 5.19 25.61 6.23
N PHE A 222 5.90 26.40 5.42
CA PHE A 222 7.25 26.10 4.96
C PHE A 222 8.22 25.99 6.16
N PHE A 223 8.22 26.98 7.05
CA PHE A 223 9.06 26.94 8.26
C PHE A 223 8.66 25.83 9.23
N ALA A 224 7.37 25.48 9.33
CA ALA A 224 6.95 24.30 10.09
C ALA A 224 7.51 23.01 9.47
N GLY A 225 7.55 22.89 8.14
CA GLY A 225 8.20 21.75 7.47
C GLY A 225 9.70 21.67 7.75
N LEU A 226 10.39 22.81 7.78
CA LEU A 226 11.80 22.87 8.22
C LEU A 226 11.95 22.51 9.71
N GLY A 227 11.03 22.96 10.56
CA GLY A 227 11.01 22.61 11.98
C GLY A 227 10.86 21.10 12.20
N LEU A 228 9.94 20.44 11.49
CA LEU A 228 9.75 18.98 11.53
C LEU A 228 10.99 18.17 11.15
N THR A 229 11.91 18.78 10.41
CA THR A 229 13.12 18.13 9.89
C THR A 229 14.40 18.67 10.51
N ALA A 230 14.28 19.56 11.52
CA ALA A 230 15.41 20.15 12.24
C ALA A 230 16.32 19.13 12.93
N TYR A 231 15.80 17.96 13.32
CA TYR A 231 16.61 16.85 13.84
C TYR A 231 17.68 16.38 12.84
N PHE A 232 17.43 16.62 11.55
CA PHE A 232 18.28 16.20 10.44
C PHE A 232 19.09 17.37 9.88
N TRP A 233 18.43 18.36 9.28
CA TRP A 233 19.16 19.38 8.49
C TRP A 233 20.02 20.30 9.36
N LEU A 234 19.61 20.57 10.61
CA LEU A 234 20.32 21.49 11.49
C LEU A 234 21.69 20.92 11.93
N PRO A 235 21.78 19.73 12.54
CA PRO A 235 23.07 19.13 12.82
C PRO A 235 23.85 18.84 11.54
N ALA A 236 23.20 18.38 10.46
CA ALA A 236 23.89 18.15 9.18
C ALA A 236 24.60 19.42 8.68
N PHE A 237 23.94 20.59 8.77
CA PHE A 237 24.51 21.86 8.32
C PHE A 237 25.63 22.38 9.23
N VAL A 238 25.53 22.19 10.54
CA VAL A 238 26.56 22.67 11.49
C VAL A 238 27.77 21.74 11.54
N GLU A 239 27.53 20.43 11.51
CA GLU A 239 28.55 19.41 11.69
C GLU A 239 29.19 18.93 10.37
N GLN A 240 28.77 19.44 9.20
CA GLN A 240 29.32 19.05 7.89
C GLN A 240 30.83 19.29 7.76
N ASN A 241 31.38 20.24 8.53
CA ASN A 241 32.81 20.53 8.55
C ASN A 241 33.65 19.40 9.17
N PHE A 242 33.01 18.43 9.84
CA PHE A 242 33.66 17.22 10.33
C PHE A 242 33.72 16.10 9.28
N LEU A 243 33.31 16.36 8.03
CA LEU A 243 33.35 15.42 6.92
C LEU A 243 34.18 15.94 5.73
N HIS A 244 34.59 15.03 4.85
CA HIS A 244 35.33 15.33 3.62
C HIS A 244 34.45 15.77 2.42
N ILE A 245 33.29 16.41 2.65
CA ILE A 245 32.29 16.75 1.62
C ILE A 245 32.86 17.61 0.47
N GLY A 246 33.86 18.45 0.76
CA GLY A 246 34.48 19.39 -0.18
C GLY A 246 35.11 18.75 -1.43
N MET A 247 35.48 17.46 -1.39
CA MET A 247 36.10 16.76 -2.52
C MET A 247 35.16 16.59 -3.72
N THR A 248 33.84 16.69 -3.52
CA THR A 248 32.84 16.52 -4.59
C THR A 248 32.71 17.70 -5.55
N LYS A 249 33.29 18.87 -5.22
CA LYS A 249 33.24 20.09 -6.06
C LYS A 249 34.04 19.98 -7.36
N LEU A 250 34.99 19.05 -7.43
CA LEU A 250 35.82 18.80 -8.62
C LEU A 250 35.07 18.09 -9.76
N ILE A 251 33.89 17.50 -9.47
CA ILE A 251 33.13 16.68 -10.42
C ILE A 251 32.41 17.54 -11.48
N VAL A 252 32.04 18.78 -11.16
CA VAL A 252 31.19 19.63 -12.01
C VAL A 252 31.79 19.84 -13.42
N TRP A 253 33.09 20.15 -13.50
CA TRP A 253 33.73 20.62 -14.73
C TRP A 253 33.80 19.59 -15.86
N ASN A 254 33.78 18.30 -15.51
CA ASN A 254 33.86 17.20 -16.46
C ASN A 254 32.50 16.58 -16.81
N ASN A 255 31.40 17.10 -16.26
CA ASN A 255 30.07 16.50 -16.36
C ASN A 255 29.00 17.43 -16.96
N PHE A 256 29.41 18.48 -17.68
CA PHE A 256 28.50 19.24 -18.53
C PHE A 256 28.08 18.40 -19.75
N LEU A 257 26.82 18.54 -20.17
CA LEU A 257 26.31 17.88 -21.36
C LEU A 257 26.72 18.64 -22.62
N ASP A 258 27.01 17.89 -23.67
CA ASP A 258 27.03 18.43 -25.03
C ASP A 258 25.60 18.75 -25.47
N VAL A 259 25.44 19.81 -26.26
CA VAL A 259 24.11 20.26 -26.74
C VAL A 259 23.39 19.15 -27.50
N GLN A 260 24.12 18.29 -28.20
CA GLN A 260 23.55 17.17 -28.95
C GLN A 260 22.91 16.12 -28.01
N THR A 261 23.52 15.86 -26.84
CA THR A 261 23.03 14.90 -25.85
C THR A 261 21.64 15.24 -25.32
N ILE A 262 21.28 16.53 -25.31
CA ILE A 262 19.94 17.00 -24.91
C ILE A 262 18.83 16.40 -25.78
N PHE A 263 19.14 16.06 -27.03
CA PHE A 263 18.20 15.58 -28.05
C PHE A 263 18.37 14.10 -28.38
N HIS A 264 19.20 13.36 -27.65
CA HIS A 264 19.40 11.93 -27.91
C HIS A 264 18.16 11.12 -27.49
N GLU A 265 17.55 10.38 -28.41
CA GLU A 265 16.39 9.52 -28.10
C GLU A 265 16.63 8.08 -28.55
N PRO A 266 16.19 7.07 -27.76
CA PRO A 266 16.16 5.67 -28.19
C PRO A 266 15.36 5.51 -29.48
N GLY A 267 15.92 4.78 -30.45
CA GLY A 267 15.27 4.52 -31.75
C GLY A 267 15.39 5.64 -32.80
N ILE A 268 15.87 6.83 -32.43
CA ILE A 268 16.14 7.95 -33.37
C ILE A 268 17.65 8.20 -33.50
N THR A 269 18.40 8.06 -32.41
CA THR A 269 19.87 8.22 -32.41
C THR A 269 20.59 6.86 -32.48
N ASN A 270 21.77 6.84 -33.10
CA ASN A 270 22.47 5.63 -33.54
C ASN A 270 22.70 4.61 -32.40
N THR A 271 22.65 3.32 -32.70
CA THR A 271 22.71 2.21 -31.71
C THR A 271 24.07 2.05 -31.02
N THR A 272 25.09 2.76 -31.48
CA THR A 272 26.44 2.81 -30.90
C THR A 272 26.58 3.83 -29.77
N THR A 273 25.57 4.66 -29.54
CA THR A 273 25.59 5.65 -28.45
C THR A 273 25.49 4.91 -27.10
N PRO A 274 26.43 5.10 -26.15
CA PRO A 274 26.33 4.44 -24.85
C PRO A 274 25.00 4.79 -24.18
N LEU A 275 24.30 3.77 -23.69
CA LEU A 275 22.97 3.85 -23.06
C LEU A 275 22.84 5.05 -22.10
N GLN A 276 23.88 5.39 -21.34
CA GLN A 276 23.91 6.55 -20.43
C GLN A 276 23.54 7.89 -21.09
N TYR A 277 23.88 8.10 -22.37
CA TYR A 277 23.63 9.36 -23.07
C TYR A 277 22.18 9.52 -23.54
N TRP A 278 21.44 8.43 -23.77
CA TRP A 278 20.00 8.48 -24.05
C TRP A 278 19.19 8.90 -22.82
N TYR A 279 19.70 8.57 -21.65
CA TYR A 279 19.01 8.73 -20.38
C TYR A 279 19.16 10.12 -19.74
N TRP A 280 20.19 10.87 -20.15
CA TRP A 280 20.43 12.25 -19.74
C TRP A 280 19.75 13.28 -20.66
N SER A 281 19.09 12.79 -21.71
CA SER A 281 18.37 13.58 -22.70
C SER A 281 17.04 14.13 -22.18
N THR A 282 16.64 15.26 -22.75
CA THR A 282 15.29 15.79 -22.60
C THR A 282 14.30 15.12 -23.54
N GLY A 283 14.80 14.61 -24.66
CA GLY A 283 13.99 14.13 -25.75
C GLY A 283 13.41 15.26 -26.59
N TRP A 284 13.29 15.00 -27.88
CA TRP A 284 12.54 15.80 -28.84
C TRP A 284 11.10 16.01 -28.39
N ASN A 285 10.47 14.99 -27.80
CA ASN A 285 9.07 15.08 -27.38
C ASN A 285 8.83 16.23 -26.38
N LEU A 286 9.66 16.36 -25.34
CA LEU A 286 9.50 17.37 -24.30
C LEU A 286 9.94 18.75 -24.79
N PHE A 287 10.97 18.82 -25.65
CA PHE A 287 11.37 20.06 -26.31
C PHE A 287 10.30 20.60 -27.26
N ILE A 288 9.70 19.75 -28.10
CA ILE A 288 8.61 20.14 -29.01
C ILE A 288 7.42 20.64 -28.20
N ILE A 289 7.06 19.95 -27.10
CA ILE A 289 6.02 20.41 -26.17
C ILE A 289 6.34 21.82 -25.64
N ALA A 290 7.58 22.07 -25.21
CA ALA A 290 7.99 23.37 -24.69
C ALA A 290 7.92 24.48 -25.76
N ILE A 291 8.37 24.20 -27.00
CA ILE A 291 8.30 25.14 -28.13
C ILE A 291 6.84 25.45 -28.47
N VAL A 292 5.99 24.43 -28.64
CA VAL A 292 4.57 24.60 -28.92
C VAL A 292 3.89 25.40 -27.80
N ALA A 293 4.23 25.11 -26.53
CA ALA A 293 3.72 25.88 -25.40
C ALA A 293 4.13 27.36 -25.48
N CYS A 294 5.38 27.66 -25.86
CA CYS A 294 5.85 29.04 -26.06
C CYS A 294 5.08 29.74 -27.17
N VAL A 295 4.91 29.11 -28.34
CA VAL A 295 4.10 29.66 -29.44
C VAL A 295 2.67 29.97 -28.97
N LEU A 296 2.06 29.06 -28.20
CA LEU A 296 0.72 29.28 -27.63
C LEU A 296 0.70 30.38 -26.56
N LEU A 297 1.78 30.59 -25.81
CA LEU A 297 1.90 31.71 -24.86
C LEU A 297 2.00 33.05 -25.59
N PHE A 298 2.82 33.14 -26.64
CA PHE A 298 2.92 34.33 -27.48
C PHE A 298 1.61 34.65 -28.21
N ARG A 299 0.86 33.63 -28.65
CA ARG A 299 -0.42 33.82 -29.35
C ARG A 299 -1.56 34.25 -28.42
N PHE A 300 -1.48 33.91 -27.13
CA PHE A 300 -2.52 34.18 -26.12
C PHE A 300 -1.97 34.86 -24.83
N PRO A 301 -1.29 36.03 -24.94
CA PRO A 301 -0.50 36.60 -23.84
C PRO A 301 -1.38 37.18 -22.71
N LYS A 302 -2.57 37.69 -23.06
CA LYS A 302 -3.47 38.37 -22.12
C LYS A 302 -4.14 37.45 -21.08
N LYS A 303 -3.99 36.12 -21.19
CA LYS A 303 -4.76 35.18 -20.35
C LYS A 303 -4.00 34.46 -19.24
N PHE A 304 -2.66 34.33 -19.22
CA PHE A 304 -1.93 33.78 -18.06
C PHE A 304 -0.40 34.01 -18.15
N PRO A 305 0.21 34.95 -17.40
CA PRO A 305 1.68 35.14 -17.37
C PRO A 305 2.43 34.03 -16.63
N ILE A 306 1.75 33.30 -15.72
CA ILE A 306 2.36 32.28 -14.87
C ILE A 306 2.83 31.01 -15.61
N ASN A 307 2.22 30.68 -16.75
CA ASN A 307 2.70 29.54 -17.56
C ASN A 307 4.00 29.89 -18.30
N GLY A 308 4.24 31.19 -18.56
CA GLY A 308 5.52 31.68 -19.05
C GLY A 308 6.65 31.50 -18.03
N LEU A 309 6.33 31.50 -16.72
CA LEU A 309 7.30 31.17 -15.67
C LEU A 309 7.83 29.74 -15.83
N PHE A 310 6.95 28.76 -16.04
CA PHE A 310 7.37 27.37 -16.25
C PHE A 310 8.16 27.20 -17.55
N ALA A 311 7.81 27.94 -18.62
CA ALA A 311 8.61 27.97 -19.84
C ALA A 311 10.02 28.54 -19.59
N LEU A 312 10.12 29.65 -18.86
CA LEU A 312 11.40 30.25 -18.48
C LEU A 312 12.27 29.27 -17.68
N PHE A 313 11.71 28.66 -16.64
CA PHE A 313 12.45 27.72 -15.78
C PHE A 313 12.80 26.40 -16.49
N PHE A 314 11.99 25.98 -17.47
CA PHE A 314 12.35 24.88 -18.37
C PHE A 314 13.66 25.20 -19.11
N PHE A 315 13.74 26.35 -19.78
CA PHE A 315 14.95 26.70 -20.54
C PHE A 315 16.15 27.04 -19.65
N ILE A 316 15.94 27.60 -18.46
CA ILE A 316 17.01 27.77 -17.46
C ILE A 316 17.59 26.40 -17.07
N GLY A 317 16.76 25.40 -16.81
CA GLY A 317 17.21 24.04 -16.52
C GLY A 317 18.07 23.47 -17.65
N GLN A 318 17.63 23.63 -18.90
CA GLN A 318 18.39 23.23 -20.09
C GLN A 318 19.74 23.95 -20.20
N PHE A 319 19.74 25.26 -20.00
CA PHE A 319 20.96 26.07 -20.07
C PHE A 319 21.99 25.69 -19.01
N LEU A 320 21.57 25.43 -17.78
CA LEU A 320 22.47 25.07 -16.67
C LEU A 320 23.15 23.71 -16.84
N MET A 321 22.65 22.85 -17.72
CA MET A 321 23.26 21.54 -18.00
C MET A 321 24.42 21.60 -19.00
N VAL A 322 24.53 22.68 -19.79
CA VAL A 322 25.54 22.78 -20.86
C VAL A 322 26.71 23.67 -20.45
N ARG A 323 27.88 23.41 -21.05
CA ARG A 323 29.15 24.10 -20.73
C ARG A 323 29.09 25.62 -20.86
N ALA A 324 28.21 26.15 -21.71
CA ALA A 324 27.98 27.59 -21.87
C ALA A 324 27.54 28.29 -20.56
N SER A 325 26.92 27.55 -19.63
CA SER A 325 26.55 28.08 -18.32
C SER A 325 27.69 28.08 -17.29
N GLY A 326 28.89 27.59 -17.64
CA GLY A 326 30.00 27.41 -16.71
C GLY A 326 30.38 28.67 -15.93
N PHE A 327 30.20 29.86 -16.51
CA PHE A 327 30.44 31.12 -15.79
C PHE A 327 29.50 31.30 -14.58
N LEU A 328 28.26 30.81 -14.63
CA LEU A 328 27.33 30.84 -13.49
C LEU A 328 27.77 29.86 -12.40
N TRP A 329 28.25 28.67 -12.79
CA TRP A 329 28.75 27.66 -11.85
C TRP A 329 30.01 28.14 -11.11
N SER A 330 30.86 28.94 -11.76
CA SER A 330 31.98 29.62 -11.09
C SER A 330 31.54 30.76 -10.16
N ALA A 331 30.53 31.53 -10.56
CA ALA A 331 30.13 32.74 -9.86
C ALA A 331 29.21 32.49 -8.65
N ILE A 332 28.47 31.37 -8.64
CA ILE A 332 27.47 31.06 -7.61
C ILE A 332 27.94 29.82 -6.84
N PRO A 333 28.53 29.98 -5.64
CA PRO A 333 29.06 28.85 -4.86
C PRO A 333 28.04 27.74 -4.61
N LEU A 334 26.78 28.11 -4.41
CA LEU A 334 25.69 27.18 -4.18
C LEU A 334 25.48 26.23 -5.37
N LEU A 335 25.73 26.64 -6.62
CA LEU A 335 25.60 25.76 -7.78
C LEU A 335 26.64 24.63 -7.75
N ALA A 336 27.87 24.89 -7.28
CA ALA A 336 28.90 23.87 -7.17
C ALA A 336 28.49 22.70 -6.25
N ASP A 337 27.65 22.96 -5.24
CA ASP A 337 27.15 21.94 -4.31
C ASP A 337 26.09 21.01 -4.95
N PHE A 338 25.60 21.31 -6.16
CA PHE A 338 24.67 20.42 -6.90
C PHE A 338 25.39 19.23 -7.56
N GLN A 339 26.73 19.21 -7.58
CA GLN A 339 27.62 18.16 -8.12
C GLN A 339 27.50 17.92 -9.64
N TYR A 340 26.33 17.52 -10.14
CA TYR A 340 26.13 17.12 -11.53
C TYR A 340 25.15 18.08 -12.23
N PRO A 341 25.58 18.81 -13.27
CA PRO A 341 24.71 19.70 -14.04
C PRO A 341 23.43 19.02 -14.54
N VAL A 342 23.52 17.76 -15.02
CA VAL A 342 22.36 16.98 -15.50
C VAL A 342 21.21 16.84 -14.50
N ARG A 343 21.41 17.05 -13.20
CA ARG A 343 20.32 17.05 -12.20
C ARG A 343 19.24 18.11 -12.47
N PHE A 344 19.61 19.21 -13.13
CA PHE A 344 18.65 20.23 -13.59
C PHE A 344 17.64 19.70 -14.61
N GLN A 345 17.86 18.51 -15.16
CA GLN A 345 16.87 17.81 -15.96
C GLN A 345 15.60 17.49 -15.18
N SER A 346 15.68 17.29 -13.86
CA SER A 346 14.49 17.14 -13.02
C SER A 346 13.59 18.38 -13.10
N LEU A 347 14.19 19.58 -13.05
CA LEU A 347 13.48 20.86 -13.11
C LEU A 347 12.82 21.06 -14.49
N SER A 348 13.57 20.78 -15.56
CA SER A 348 13.07 20.80 -16.93
C SER A 348 11.91 19.82 -17.13
N LEU A 349 12.05 18.59 -16.64
CA LEU A 349 11.00 17.57 -16.68
C LEU A 349 9.72 18.09 -16.01
N PHE A 350 9.80 18.58 -14.76
CA PHE A 350 8.65 19.07 -14.03
C PHE A 350 7.95 20.24 -14.74
N CYS A 351 8.73 21.22 -15.22
CA CYS A 351 8.19 22.35 -15.97
C CYS A 351 7.58 21.90 -17.31
N GLY A 352 8.25 21.00 -18.03
CA GLY A 352 7.81 20.48 -19.31
C GLY A 352 6.49 19.69 -19.20
N SER A 353 6.28 18.93 -18.12
CA SER A 353 5.01 18.27 -17.83
C SER A 353 3.85 19.26 -17.65
N ILE A 354 4.11 20.40 -16.98
CA ILE A 354 3.12 21.48 -16.80
C ILE A 354 2.83 22.16 -18.15
N LEU A 355 3.85 22.39 -18.98
CA LEU A 355 3.69 22.93 -20.33
C LEU A 355 2.90 21.98 -21.23
N GLY A 356 3.12 20.67 -21.12
CA GLY A 356 2.33 19.65 -21.82
C GLY A 356 0.85 19.68 -21.42
N ALA A 357 0.56 19.79 -20.13
CA ALA A 357 -0.81 20.03 -19.65
C ALA A 357 -1.38 21.33 -20.24
N TYR A 358 -0.59 22.40 -20.29
CA TYR A 358 -1.02 23.67 -20.88
C TYR A 358 -1.36 23.55 -22.38
N VAL A 359 -0.55 22.83 -23.18
CA VAL A 359 -0.84 22.58 -24.60
C VAL A 359 -2.17 21.84 -24.75
N ILE A 360 -2.38 20.75 -24.01
CA ILE A 360 -3.64 19.97 -24.03
C ILE A 360 -4.83 20.83 -23.61
N PHE A 361 -4.65 21.68 -22.58
CA PHE A 361 -5.69 22.59 -22.09
C PHE A 361 -6.14 23.60 -23.15
N ARG A 362 -5.23 24.07 -24.01
CA ARG A 362 -5.58 25.01 -25.08
C ARG A 362 -6.40 24.35 -26.20
N CYS A 363 -6.27 23.06 -26.41
CA CYS A 363 -7.04 22.29 -27.39
C CYS A 363 -8.46 21.92 -26.88
N ARG A 364 -9.22 22.86 -26.30
CA ARG A 364 -10.45 22.60 -25.50
C ARG A 364 -11.50 21.68 -26.14
N ARG A 365 -11.67 21.70 -27.47
CA ARG A 365 -12.67 20.87 -28.18
C ARG A 365 -12.22 19.42 -28.37
N VAL A 366 -10.91 19.19 -28.45
CA VAL A 366 -10.29 17.89 -28.75
C VAL A 366 -9.28 17.49 -27.68
N SER A 367 -9.38 18.06 -26.47
CA SER A 367 -8.37 17.90 -25.42
C SER A 367 -8.18 16.45 -25.00
N TRP A 368 -9.23 15.64 -25.09
CA TRP A 368 -9.14 14.20 -24.82
C TRP A 368 -8.37 13.46 -25.93
N ALA A 369 -8.57 13.81 -27.20
CA ALA A 369 -7.88 13.20 -28.33
C ALA A 369 -6.40 13.63 -28.38
N VAL A 370 -6.13 14.91 -28.14
CA VAL A 370 -4.75 15.43 -28.01
C VAL A 370 -4.07 14.81 -26.79
N CYS A 371 -4.77 14.67 -25.67
CA CYS A 371 -4.24 13.94 -24.51
C CYS A 371 -3.87 12.50 -24.87
N ILE A 372 -4.76 11.75 -25.54
CA ILE A 372 -4.48 10.38 -25.95
C ILE A 372 -3.28 10.33 -26.89
N GLY A 373 -3.20 11.22 -27.89
CA GLY A 373 -2.08 11.28 -28.82
C GLY A 373 -0.75 11.60 -28.13
N VAL A 374 -0.74 12.59 -27.23
CA VAL A 374 0.47 12.96 -26.46
C VAL A 374 0.90 11.84 -25.52
N VAL A 375 -0.05 11.21 -24.81
CA VAL A 375 0.24 10.08 -23.91
C VAL A 375 0.76 8.89 -24.70
N ALA A 376 0.06 8.49 -25.76
CA ALA A 376 0.46 7.36 -26.60
C ALA A 376 1.82 7.61 -27.26
N GLY A 377 2.07 8.82 -27.77
CA GLY A 377 3.36 9.18 -28.36
C GLY A 377 4.49 9.16 -27.34
N THR A 378 4.27 9.70 -26.13
CA THR A 378 5.27 9.67 -25.05
C THR A 378 5.57 8.24 -24.62
N ILE A 379 4.55 7.42 -24.42
CA ILE A 379 4.71 6.01 -24.05
C ILE A 379 5.42 5.24 -25.18
N ALA A 380 4.99 5.40 -26.43
CA ALA A 380 5.56 4.68 -27.56
C ALA A 380 7.06 4.98 -27.72
N VAL A 381 7.44 6.26 -27.74
CA VAL A 381 8.84 6.69 -27.90
C VAL A 381 9.69 6.25 -26.71
N ASN A 382 9.21 6.49 -25.48
CA ASN A 382 10.04 6.32 -24.30
C ASN A 382 10.01 4.87 -23.75
N SER A 383 9.04 4.04 -24.14
CA SER A 383 8.99 2.63 -23.73
C SER A 383 10.20 1.82 -24.21
N MET A 384 10.84 2.23 -25.31
CA MET A 384 12.09 1.65 -25.81
C MET A 384 13.27 1.85 -24.85
N ALA A 385 13.16 2.77 -23.89
CA ALA A 385 14.15 3.03 -22.85
C ALA A 385 14.03 2.06 -21.66
N ILE A 386 13.00 1.22 -21.61
CA ILE A 386 12.83 0.22 -20.54
C ILE A 386 13.78 -0.96 -20.84
N PRO A 387 14.77 -1.24 -19.99
CA PRO A 387 15.73 -2.30 -20.25
C PRO A 387 15.06 -3.68 -20.29
N THR A 388 15.45 -4.50 -21.26
CA THR A 388 15.03 -5.91 -21.36
C THR A 388 15.83 -6.82 -20.43
N ASN A 389 17.01 -6.38 -19.95
CA ASN A 389 18.01 -7.21 -19.27
C ASN A 389 17.79 -7.29 -17.75
N TRP A 390 16.53 -7.46 -17.33
CA TRP A 390 16.10 -7.73 -15.96
C TRP A 390 15.63 -9.20 -15.87
N PRO A 391 16.07 -10.04 -14.90
CA PRO A 391 16.77 -9.73 -13.63
C PRO A 391 18.24 -10.21 -13.52
N ARG A 392 18.99 -9.71 -12.52
CA ARG A 392 20.19 -10.40 -11.97
C ARG A 392 19.75 -11.48 -10.97
N ALA A 393 20.57 -12.52 -10.79
CA ALA A 393 20.36 -13.51 -9.72
C ALA A 393 20.19 -12.81 -8.37
N ASP A 394 19.24 -13.31 -7.58
CA ASP A 394 18.95 -12.74 -6.27
C ASP A 394 20.15 -12.97 -5.35
N ILE A 395 20.60 -11.89 -4.70
CA ILE A 395 21.60 -12.02 -3.65
C ILE A 395 20.83 -12.21 -2.34
N THR A 396 21.29 -13.14 -1.50
CA THR A 396 20.67 -13.35 -0.19
C THR A 396 20.72 -12.08 0.64
N ASP A 397 19.68 -11.82 1.42
CA ASP A 397 19.66 -10.69 2.37
C ASP A 397 20.86 -10.69 3.31
N ALA A 398 21.39 -11.89 3.62
CA ALA A 398 22.63 -12.05 4.38
C ALA A 398 23.77 -11.21 3.81
N TYR A 399 23.89 -11.07 2.48
CA TYR A 399 24.87 -10.19 1.86
C TYR A 399 24.69 -8.73 2.28
N TYR A 400 23.46 -8.19 2.26
CA TYR A 400 23.25 -6.79 2.63
C TYR A 400 23.42 -6.53 4.13
N TYR A 401 23.09 -7.51 4.98
CA TYR A 401 23.23 -7.39 6.42
C TYR A 401 24.65 -7.70 6.94
N GLN A 402 25.46 -8.45 6.18
CA GLN A 402 26.81 -8.87 6.59
C GLN A 402 27.93 -8.22 5.79
N ALA A 403 27.65 -7.61 4.63
CA ALA A 403 28.67 -6.93 3.88
C ALA A 403 28.98 -5.58 4.53
N ASP A 404 30.23 -5.46 4.97
CA ASP A 404 30.77 -4.23 5.52
C ASP A 404 31.25 -3.30 4.37
N SER A 405 30.44 -3.08 3.34
CA SER A 405 30.84 -2.31 2.15
C SER A 405 31.00 -0.81 2.43
N THR A 406 31.85 -0.14 1.63
CA THR A 406 31.81 1.31 1.50
C THR A 406 30.55 1.71 0.75
N VAL A 407 29.66 2.43 1.41
CA VAL A 407 28.47 3.02 0.78
C VAL A 407 28.73 4.44 0.28
N ASP A 408 29.98 4.91 0.37
CA ASP A 408 30.45 6.23 -0.05
C ASP A 408 31.19 6.08 -1.39
N MET A 409 30.92 6.97 -2.35
CA MET A 409 31.60 6.91 -3.65
C MET A 409 33.01 7.51 -3.61
N MET A 410 33.22 8.54 -2.77
CA MET A 410 34.49 9.28 -2.67
C MET A 410 34.95 9.47 -1.22
N GLY A 411 34.33 8.76 -0.27
CA GLY A 411 34.61 8.93 1.16
C GLY A 411 34.06 10.24 1.71
N GLU A 412 33.04 10.81 1.05
CA GLU A 412 32.48 12.11 1.39
C GLU A 412 31.77 12.14 2.74
N TYR A 413 31.35 10.98 3.27
CA TYR A 413 30.78 10.85 4.62
C TYR A 413 31.78 10.25 5.63
N LEU A 414 33.05 10.13 5.26
CA LEU A 414 34.11 9.80 6.21
C LEU A 414 34.44 11.02 7.08
N PRO A 415 34.62 10.83 8.40
CA PRO A 415 35.11 11.87 9.29
C PRO A 415 36.42 12.49 8.80
N VAL A 416 36.67 13.78 9.08
CA VAL A 416 37.93 14.47 8.71
C VAL A 416 39.19 13.82 9.29
N TRP A 417 39.04 13.06 10.38
CA TRP A 417 40.11 12.29 10.99
C TRP A 417 40.42 10.98 10.26
N ALA A 418 39.55 10.55 9.34
CA ALA A 418 39.74 9.33 8.58
C ALA A 418 40.76 9.54 7.45
N ASN A 419 41.70 8.61 7.28
CA ASN A 419 42.64 8.66 6.16
C ASN A 419 41.98 8.15 4.87
N VAL A 420 41.47 9.08 4.07
CA VAL A 420 40.76 8.79 2.81
C VAL A 420 41.65 8.04 1.80
N LYS A 421 42.94 8.37 1.71
CA LYS A 421 43.87 7.74 0.75
C LYS A 421 44.07 6.26 1.04
N HIS A 422 44.26 5.94 2.31
CA HIS A 422 44.36 4.55 2.78
C HIS A 422 43.05 3.78 2.54
N PHE A 423 41.91 4.47 2.64
CA PHE A 423 40.59 3.87 2.43
C PHE A 423 40.30 3.40 0.99
N PHE A 424 40.96 4.03 0.01
CA PHE A 424 40.84 3.67 -1.41
C PHE A 424 41.94 2.73 -1.92
N ASP A 425 42.90 2.35 -1.06
CA ASP A 425 43.96 1.41 -1.41
C ASP A 425 43.47 -0.05 -1.22
N ASP A 426 43.74 -0.92 -2.21
CA ASP A 426 43.11 -2.24 -2.31
C ASP A 426 43.70 -3.30 -1.35
N SER A 427 44.84 -3.03 -0.71
CA SER A 427 45.62 -4.05 0.00
C SER A 427 45.10 -4.46 1.39
N GLU A 428 44.20 -3.69 2.01
CA GLU A 428 43.73 -3.95 3.40
C GLU A 428 42.20 -4.14 3.54
N ARG A 429 41.45 -4.13 2.42
CA ARG A 429 39.97 -4.16 2.42
C ARG A 429 39.30 -5.43 2.96
N PHE A 430 40.06 -6.49 3.23
CA PHE A 430 39.52 -7.84 3.45
C PHE A 430 39.75 -8.43 4.84
N GLU A 431 40.47 -7.75 5.75
CA GLU A 431 40.60 -8.24 7.11
C GLU A 431 39.46 -7.73 7.99
N ARG A 432 38.63 -8.65 8.50
CA ARG A 432 37.64 -8.31 9.53
C ARG A 432 38.37 -7.84 10.78
N HIS A 433 38.39 -6.53 10.99
CA HIS A 433 39.02 -5.98 12.18
C HIS A 433 38.24 -6.39 13.44
N PRO A 434 38.94 -6.76 14.53
CA PRO A 434 38.30 -7.03 15.81
C PRO A 434 37.56 -5.78 16.30
N VAL A 435 36.67 -5.91 17.29
CA VAL A 435 35.93 -4.75 17.82
C VAL A 435 36.85 -3.75 18.55
N GLY A 436 37.94 -4.24 19.13
CA GLY A 436 39.04 -3.44 19.66
C GLY A 436 40.36 -4.20 19.60
N ARG A 437 41.47 -3.48 19.74
CA ARG A 437 42.84 -4.01 19.69
C ARG A 437 43.73 -3.32 20.73
N ILE A 438 44.55 -4.09 21.44
CA ILE A 438 45.59 -3.54 22.31
C ILE A 438 46.79 -3.21 21.43
N ILE A 439 47.25 -1.96 21.48
CA ILE A 439 48.40 -1.49 20.69
C ILE A 439 49.67 -1.31 21.55
N GLU A 440 49.51 -1.13 22.86
CA GLU A 440 50.60 -1.04 23.83
C GLU A 440 50.18 -1.69 25.16
N GLY A 441 51.15 -2.33 25.83
CA GLY A 441 50.94 -3.07 27.07
C GLY A 441 50.44 -4.51 26.83
N ASP A 442 50.29 -5.27 27.92
CA ASP A 442 49.95 -6.69 27.90
C ASP A 442 48.53 -6.91 28.45
N GLY A 443 47.71 -7.65 27.72
CA GLY A 443 46.36 -8.01 28.14
C GLY A 443 45.55 -8.75 27.09
N THR A 444 44.30 -9.05 27.41
CA THR A 444 43.33 -9.69 26.49
C THR A 444 42.03 -8.90 26.40
N ILE A 445 41.34 -9.05 25.26
CA ILE A 445 39.99 -8.48 25.04
C ILE A 445 39.00 -9.64 24.95
N ASP A 446 38.02 -9.65 25.85
CA ASP A 446 36.96 -10.66 25.93
C ASP A 446 35.58 -10.03 25.63
N THR A 447 34.61 -10.86 25.23
CA THR A 447 33.17 -10.53 25.15
C THR A 447 32.81 -9.30 24.27
N PRO A 448 33.29 -9.18 23.02
CA PRO A 448 32.95 -8.05 22.18
C PRO A 448 31.46 -8.07 21.79
N VAL A 449 30.76 -6.98 22.07
CA VAL A 449 29.41 -6.71 21.58
C VAL A 449 29.47 -5.45 20.72
N LYS A 450 28.99 -5.58 19.48
CA LYS A 450 28.91 -4.47 18.52
C LYS A 450 27.46 -4.32 18.07
N ARG A 451 26.89 -3.17 18.38
CA ARG A 451 25.57 -2.69 17.93
C ARG A 451 25.75 -1.43 17.10
N ALA A 452 24.72 -1.02 16.38
CA ALA A 452 24.78 0.08 15.43
C ALA A 452 25.38 1.38 15.99
N SER A 453 25.19 1.70 17.28
CA SER A 453 25.67 2.91 17.95
C SER A 453 26.42 2.63 19.26
N THR A 454 26.69 1.36 19.58
CA THR A 454 27.31 0.97 20.85
C THR A 454 28.33 -0.14 20.62
N VAL A 455 29.51 0.06 21.17
CA VAL A 455 30.59 -0.93 21.21
C VAL A 455 30.95 -1.19 22.66
N SER A 456 31.04 -2.45 23.05
CA SER A 456 31.48 -2.82 24.40
C SER A 456 32.30 -4.10 24.41
N PHE A 457 33.29 -4.16 25.29
CA PHE A 457 34.13 -5.33 25.51
C PHE A 457 34.81 -5.24 26.88
N ILE A 458 35.36 -6.35 27.36
CA ILE A 458 36.08 -6.43 28.63
C ILE A 458 37.57 -6.51 28.30
N VAL A 459 38.37 -5.62 28.91
CA VAL A 459 39.83 -5.65 28.82
C VAL A 459 40.38 -6.22 30.12
N ARG A 460 41.21 -7.27 30.03
CA ARG A 460 41.97 -7.82 31.15
C ARG A 460 43.44 -7.47 30.95
N ALA A 461 43.89 -6.42 31.62
CA ALA A 461 45.22 -5.86 31.44
C ALA A 461 46.17 -6.31 32.56
N THR A 462 47.31 -6.90 32.22
CA THR A 462 48.37 -7.28 33.17
C THR A 462 49.37 -6.15 33.43
N SER A 463 49.38 -5.12 32.57
CA SER A 463 50.07 -3.83 32.74
C SER A 463 49.12 -2.69 32.30
N PRO A 464 49.44 -1.39 32.48
CA PRO A 464 48.70 -0.32 31.82
C PRO A 464 48.67 -0.55 30.30
N VAL A 465 47.50 -0.43 29.67
CA VAL A 465 47.31 -0.74 28.24
C VAL A 465 46.68 0.41 27.48
N SER A 466 47.09 0.55 26.22
CA SER A 466 46.49 1.45 25.24
C SER A 466 45.61 0.63 24.29
N VAL A 467 44.31 0.90 24.28
CA VAL A 467 43.31 0.11 23.53
C VAL A 467 42.65 0.97 22.47
N VAL A 468 42.75 0.54 21.22
CA VAL A 468 42.02 1.12 20.09
C VAL A 468 40.66 0.46 19.97
N ILE A 469 39.62 1.27 19.90
CA ILE A 469 38.27 0.88 19.53
C ILE A 469 38.17 1.05 18.02
N ASN A 470 37.89 -0.02 17.28
CA ASN A 470 37.83 -0.01 15.81
C ASN A 470 36.51 0.61 15.31
N GLN A 471 36.30 1.86 15.66
CA GLN A 471 35.29 2.77 15.16
C GLN A 471 35.94 4.12 14.91
N PHE A 472 35.56 4.79 13.82
CA PHE A 472 36.02 6.15 13.56
C PHE A 472 35.59 7.10 14.67
N TYR A 473 36.51 7.96 15.06
CA TYR A 473 36.21 9.10 15.90
C TYR A 473 35.27 10.06 15.16
N PHE A 474 34.22 10.47 15.86
CA PHE A 474 33.29 11.51 15.45
C PHE A 474 32.68 12.18 16.69
N PRO A 475 32.40 13.50 16.68
CA PRO A 475 31.80 14.16 17.83
C PRO A 475 30.51 13.48 18.29
N GLY A 476 30.43 13.18 19.59
CA GLY A 476 29.28 12.54 20.24
C GLY A 476 29.57 11.18 20.90
N TRP A 477 30.75 10.59 20.70
CA TRP A 477 31.14 9.37 21.42
C TRP A 477 31.33 9.63 22.92
N GLN A 478 30.68 8.80 23.74
CA GLN A 478 30.82 8.76 25.19
C GLN A 478 31.45 7.42 25.54
N ILE A 479 32.68 7.44 26.08
CA ILE A 479 33.42 6.23 26.42
C ILE A 479 33.55 6.13 27.93
N THR A 480 33.27 4.94 28.45
CA THR A 480 33.38 4.63 29.86
C THR A 480 34.22 3.37 30.06
N ALA A 481 35.00 3.33 31.12
CA ALA A 481 35.69 2.14 31.62
C ALA A 481 35.17 1.84 33.03
N SER A 482 34.50 0.70 33.19
CA SER A 482 33.88 0.27 34.45
C SER A 482 32.94 1.34 35.04
N GLY A 483 32.17 2.01 34.16
CA GLY A 483 31.19 3.05 34.52
C GLY A 483 31.76 4.45 34.71
N LYS A 484 33.09 4.63 34.66
CA LYS A 484 33.74 5.96 34.75
C LYS A 484 34.06 6.50 33.36
N PRO A 485 33.78 7.79 33.05
CA PRO A 485 34.16 8.39 31.78
C PRO A 485 35.68 8.35 31.54
N VAL A 486 36.07 8.02 30.31
CA VAL A 486 37.47 8.00 29.86
C VAL A 486 37.59 8.85 28.60
N ALA A 487 38.62 9.70 28.54
CA ALA A 487 38.91 10.49 27.36
C ALA A 487 39.46 9.60 26.24
N SER A 488 39.11 9.90 25.00
CA SER A 488 39.64 9.21 23.83
C SER A 488 40.44 10.14 22.95
N GLU A 489 41.49 9.60 22.35
CA GLU A 489 42.33 10.26 21.36
C GLU A 489 42.06 9.69 19.96
N VAL A 490 42.44 10.44 18.93
CA VAL A 490 42.39 9.95 17.55
C VAL A 490 43.70 9.23 17.25
N TYR A 491 43.61 7.99 16.78
CA TYR A 491 44.76 7.14 16.49
C TYR A 491 44.77 6.67 15.04
N GLY A 492 45.96 6.41 14.50
CA GLY A 492 46.17 5.72 13.22
C GLY A 492 45.42 6.36 12.05
N HIS A 493 44.40 5.67 11.58
CA HIS A 493 43.61 6.02 10.41
C HIS A 493 42.32 6.78 10.78
N GLY A 494 42.16 7.20 12.04
CA GLY A 494 41.01 7.95 12.54
C GLY A 494 40.20 7.23 13.61
N GLU A 495 40.70 6.11 14.14
CA GLU A 495 40.04 5.34 15.20
C GLU A 495 40.13 6.00 16.58
N MET A 496 39.35 5.51 17.54
CA MET A 496 39.37 6.01 18.93
C MET A 496 40.35 5.20 19.78
N LEU A 497 41.28 5.88 20.45
CA LEU A 497 42.23 5.30 21.40
C LEU A 497 41.87 5.66 22.84
N VAL A 498 41.94 4.69 23.75
CA VAL A 498 41.76 4.91 25.20
C VAL A 498 42.89 4.26 25.99
N HIS A 499 43.33 4.94 27.04
CA HIS A 499 44.32 4.39 27.99
C HIS A 499 43.61 3.84 29.21
N LEU A 500 43.94 2.60 29.58
CA LEU A 500 43.32 1.89 30.69
C LEU A 500 44.40 1.45 31.70
N PRO A 501 44.10 1.56 33.01
CA PRO A 501 45.01 1.06 34.04
C PRO A 501 45.08 -0.47 34.01
N GLN A 502 46.10 -1.02 34.67
CA GLN A 502 46.19 -2.45 34.96
C GLN A 502 44.93 -2.95 35.69
N GLY A 503 44.46 -4.16 35.34
CA GLY A 503 43.28 -4.79 35.93
C GLY A 503 42.17 -5.08 34.92
N ILE A 504 40.94 -5.28 35.41
CA ILE A 504 39.77 -5.58 34.57
C ILE A 504 38.98 -4.29 34.35
N SER A 505 38.85 -3.90 33.08
CA SER A 505 38.08 -2.72 32.67
C SER A 505 36.96 -3.12 31.71
N ALA A 506 35.71 -2.83 32.09
CA ALA A 506 34.57 -2.99 31.19
C ALA A 506 34.43 -1.73 30.32
N VAL A 507 34.89 -1.78 29.08
CA VAL A 507 34.87 -0.65 28.15
C VAL A 507 33.53 -0.61 27.44
N SER A 508 32.88 0.56 27.45
CA SER A 508 31.68 0.82 26.66
C SER A 508 31.77 2.19 25.99
N ALA A 509 31.70 2.19 24.67
CA ALA A 509 31.61 3.36 23.82
C ALA A 509 30.19 3.46 23.25
N ARG A 510 29.50 4.57 23.52
CA ARG A 510 28.14 4.82 23.03
C ARG A 510 28.12 6.14 22.25
N PHE A 511 27.55 6.11 21.05
CA PHE A 511 27.36 7.31 20.26
C PHE A 511 26.09 8.06 20.71
N GLY A 512 26.27 9.30 21.16
CA GLY A 512 25.21 10.16 21.69
C GLY A 512 24.97 11.43 20.88
N ASP A 513 24.02 12.24 21.35
CA ASP A 513 23.73 13.55 20.79
C ASP A 513 24.74 14.61 21.26
N THR A 514 25.17 15.44 20.32
CA THR A 514 25.82 16.73 20.60
C THR A 514 24.75 17.76 20.98
N PRO A 515 25.12 18.92 21.56
CA PRO A 515 24.15 19.97 21.89
C PRO A 515 23.30 20.41 20.69
N ILE A 516 23.88 20.49 19.49
CA ILE A 516 23.15 20.88 18.28
C ILE A 516 22.19 19.78 17.81
N ARG A 517 22.55 18.50 17.92
CA ARG A 517 21.65 17.37 17.65
C ARG A 517 20.48 17.35 18.64
N ALA A 518 20.75 17.52 19.93
CA ALA A 518 19.73 17.57 20.98
C ALA A 518 18.75 18.74 20.76
N PHE A 519 19.25 19.92 20.38
CA PHE A 519 18.42 21.07 20.03
C PHE A 519 17.57 20.79 18.78
N GLY A 520 18.16 20.24 17.71
CA GLY A 520 17.43 19.85 16.50
C GLY A 520 16.33 18.82 16.79
N ASN A 521 16.62 17.80 17.58
CA ASN A 521 15.65 16.79 18.04
C ASN A 521 14.48 17.46 18.79
N SER A 522 14.80 18.34 19.74
CA SER A 522 13.82 19.05 20.56
C SER A 522 12.94 19.97 19.72
N LEU A 523 13.52 20.71 18.77
CA LEU A 523 12.80 21.60 17.86
C LEU A 523 11.86 20.82 16.94
N SER A 524 12.30 19.68 16.40
CA SER A 524 11.44 18.81 15.58
C SER A 524 10.30 18.21 16.38
N LEU A 525 10.56 17.73 17.60
CA LEU A 525 9.52 17.20 18.48
C LEU A 525 8.51 18.29 18.85
N ALA A 526 8.97 19.48 19.25
CA ALA A 526 8.11 20.61 19.57
C ALA A 526 7.26 21.03 18.36
N THR A 527 7.85 21.10 17.17
CA THR A 527 7.13 21.41 15.93
C THR A 527 6.07 20.35 15.63
N ALA A 528 6.40 19.06 15.76
CA ALA A 528 5.46 17.97 15.57
C ALA A 528 4.29 18.04 16.56
N MET A 529 4.56 18.31 17.84
CA MET A 529 3.53 18.49 18.86
C MET A 529 2.63 19.68 18.54
N VAL A 530 3.19 20.85 18.23
CA VAL A 530 2.42 22.04 17.83
C VAL A 530 1.55 21.74 16.61
N MET A 531 2.07 21.03 15.62
CA MET A 531 1.33 20.62 14.43
C MET A 531 0.16 19.70 14.77
N VAL A 532 0.39 18.70 15.61
CA VAL A 532 -0.66 17.78 16.07
C VAL A 532 -1.74 18.55 16.83
N PHE A 533 -1.36 19.38 17.81
CA PHE A 533 -2.32 20.20 18.57
C PHE A 533 -3.05 21.21 17.69
N TRP A 534 -2.38 21.84 16.72
CA TRP A 534 -3.01 22.74 15.77
C TRP A 534 -3.99 22.02 14.85
N MET A 535 -3.64 20.83 14.35
CA MET A 535 -4.56 20.02 13.55
C MET A 535 -5.78 19.62 14.38
N ILE A 536 -5.57 19.14 15.60
CA ILE A 536 -6.64 18.85 16.56
C ILE A 536 -7.51 20.10 16.73
N GLY A 537 -6.95 21.25 17.10
CA GLY A 537 -7.69 22.50 17.29
C GLY A 537 -8.40 23.03 16.03
N ALA A 538 -7.79 22.91 14.85
CA ALA A 538 -8.39 23.29 13.57
C ALA A 538 -9.57 22.39 13.22
N VAL A 539 -9.49 21.11 13.57
CA VAL A 539 -10.60 20.18 13.41
C VAL A 539 -11.66 20.39 14.49
N TRP A 540 -11.30 20.84 15.71
CA TRP A 540 -12.25 21.23 16.77
C TRP A 540 -13.00 22.53 16.47
N LYS A 541 -12.36 23.50 15.77
CA LYS A 541 -13.00 24.76 15.34
C LYS A 541 -13.98 24.58 14.19
N LYS A 542 -13.70 23.63 13.28
CA LYS A 542 -14.79 23.09 12.45
C LYS A 542 -15.68 22.34 13.42
N LYS A 543 -17.01 22.50 13.39
CA LYS A 543 -17.95 21.76 14.26
C LYS A 543 -17.93 20.22 14.08
N ALA A 544 -16.83 19.62 13.62
CA ALA A 544 -16.60 18.19 13.70
C ALA A 544 -16.35 17.85 15.17
N ASN A 545 -17.21 17.02 15.72
CA ASN A 545 -17.11 16.56 17.10
C ASN A 545 -15.73 15.90 17.34
N THR A 546 -14.99 16.37 18.34
CA THR A 546 -13.73 15.81 18.84
C THR A 546 -13.74 14.28 18.86
N LEU A 547 -14.87 13.70 19.28
CA LEU A 547 -15.09 12.26 19.32
C LEU A 547 -14.93 11.57 17.95
N SER A 548 -15.45 12.15 16.86
CA SER A 548 -15.37 11.56 15.51
C SER A 548 -13.93 11.48 15.00
N ILE A 549 -13.08 12.44 15.38
CA ILE A 549 -11.68 12.49 14.95
C ILE A 549 -10.86 11.50 15.75
N ILE A 550 -11.05 11.48 17.08
CA ILE A 550 -10.43 10.51 17.97
C ILE A 550 -10.78 9.09 17.49
N LEU A 551 -12.05 8.84 17.17
CA LEU A 551 -12.46 7.55 16.62
C LEU A 551 -11.78 7.23 15.28
N ILE A 552 -11.70 8.18 14.32
CA ILE A 552 -10.97 7.93 13.07
C ILE A 552 -9.50 7.59 13.34
N LEU A 553 -8.84 8.33 14.21
CA LEU A 553 -7.43 8.11 14.54
C LEU A 553 -7.22 6.78 15.26
N LEU A 554 -8.08 6.44 16.22
CA LEU A 554 -8.05 5.16 16.92
C LEU A 554 -8.37 3.99 15.98
N THR A 555 -9.33 4.14 15.07
CA THR A 555 -9.62 3.13 14.04
C THR A 555 -8.43 2.96 13.11
N ALA A 556 -7.83 4.05 12.63
CA ALA A 556 -6.65 3.97 11.76
C ALA A 556 -5.46 3.32 12.48
N LEU A 557 -5.19 3.74 13.73
CA LEU A 557 -4.15 3.16 14.57
C LEU A 557 -4.40 1.66 14.81
N TRP A 558 -5.63 1.27 15.12
CA TRP A 558 -6.01 -0.12 15.31
C TRP A 558 -5.85 -0.96 14.05
N LEU A 559 -6.24 -0.46 12.88
CA LEU A 559 -6.06 -1.16 11.62
C LEU A 559 -4.59 -1.28 11.23
N CYS A 560 -3.80 -0.23 11.44
CA CYS A 560 -2.35 -0.29 11.27
C CYS A 560 -1.73 -1.31 12.24
N PHE A 561 -2.16 -1.31 13.51
CA PHE A 561 -1.73 -2.27 14.50
C PHE A 561 -2.10 -3.70 14.09
N ASN A 562 -3.33 -3.93 13.63
CA ASN A 562 -3.81 -5.20 13.11
C ASN A 562 -2.93 -5.71 11.95
N LEU A 563 -2.63 -4.86 10.97
CA LEU A 563 -1.78 -5.21 9.83
C LEU A 563 -0.36 -5.61 10.24
N VAL A 564 0.19 -4.98 11.29
CA VAL A 564 1.58 -5.15 11.73
C VAL A 564 1.74 -6.28 12.76
N PHE A 565 0.76 -6.50 13.64
CA PHE A 565 0.95 -7.33 14.82
C PHE A 565 0.10 -8.61 14.84
N PHE A 566 -0.89 -8.77 13.97
CA PHE A 566 -1.78 -9.94 14.00
C PHE A 566 -1.40 -11.01 12.97
N TRP A 567 -1.96 -12.23 13.13
CA TRP A 567 -1.65 -13.39 12.27
C TRP A 567 -2.53 -13.45 11.02
N ALA A 568 -1.95 -13.85 9.89
CA ALA A 568 -2.74 -14.29 8.74
C ALA A 568 -3.05 -15.79 8.86
N ASN A 569 -4.28 -16.20 8.57
CA ASN A 569 -4.73 -17.59 8.70
C ASN A 569 -5.43 -18.06 7.41
N ALA A 570 -5.39 -19.37 7.16
CA ALA A 570 -6.18 -20.04 6.13
C ALA A 570 -7.20 -20.99 6.75
N ASN A 571 -8.16 -21.39 5.93
CA ASN A 571 -9.05 -22.50 6.22
C ASN A 571 -9.24 -23.35 4.96
N ILE A 572 -10.11 -24.35 5.05
CA ILE A 572 -10.52 -25.20 3.93
C ILE A 572 -10.91 -24.42 2.67
N ASP A 573 -11.65 -23.32 2.81
CA ASP A 573 -12.09 -22.51 1.66
C ASP A 573 -10.94 -21.71 1.04
N SER A 574 -9.97 -21.29 1.86
CA SER A 574 -8.74 -20.66 1.37
C SER A 574 -8.01 -21.57 0.38
N TYR A 575 -8.05 -22.90 0.58
CA TYR A 575 -7.46 -23.87 -0.37
C TYR A 575 -8.18 -23.87 -1.72
N PHE A 576 -9.51 -23.76 -1.77
CA PHE A 576 -10.23 -23.67 -3.04
C PHE A 576 -9.88 -22.39 -3.81
N PHE A 577 -9.83 -21.25 -3.13
CA PHE A 577 -9.41 -20.00 -3.78
C PHE A 577 -7.96 -20.05 -4.27
N TRP A 578 -7.05 -20.60 -3.44
CA TRP A 578 -5.65 -20.74 -3.80
C TRP A 578 -5.45 -21.72 -4.95
N ALA A 579 -6.05 -22.91 -4.91
CA ALA A 579 -5.92 -23.94 -5.94
C ALA A 579 -6.46 -23.45 -7.29
N PHE A 580 -7.61 -22.76 -7.28
CA PHE A 580 -8.12 -22.13 -8.50
C PHE A 580 -7.18 -21.02 -9.01
N GLY A 581 -6.60 -20.22 -8.11
CA GLY A 581 -5.58 -19.22 -8.48
C GLY A 581 -4.33 -19.86 -9.09
N GLN A 582 -3.87 -21.00 -8.57
CA GLN A 582 -2.76 -21.76 -9.16
C GLN A 582 -3.10 -22.25 -10.54
N TYR A 583 -4.29 -22.80 -10.74
CA TYR A 583 -4.75 -23.22 -12.06
C TYR A 583 -4.76 -22.07 -13.07
N LEU A 584 -5.24 -20.89 -12.68
CA LEU A 584 -5.15 -19.69 -13.54
C LEU A 584 -3.70 -19.30 -13.88
N ARG A 585 -2.73 -19.61 -13.01
CA ARG A 585 -1.32 -19.26 -13.18
C ARG A 585 -0.53 -20.29 -13.98
N THR A 586 -0.76 -21.58 -13.73
CA THR A 586 0.09 -22.68 -14.21
C THR A 586 -0.65 -23.67 -15.11
N ASN A 587 -1.97 -23.52 -15.26
CA ASN A 587 -2.86 -24.49 -15.90
C ASN A 587 -2.83 -25.89 -15.24
N GLN A 588 -2.35 -25.97 -13.99
CA GLN A 588 -2.35 -27.18 -13.17
C GLN A 588 -3.18 -26.92 -11.93
N TYR A 589 -4.05 -27.86 -11.56
CA TYR A 589 -4.87 -27.75 -10.35
C TYR A 589 -4.20 -28.53 -9.21
N PRO A 590 -3.55 -27.85 -8.25
CA PRO A 590 -2.81 -28.52 -7.19
C PRO A 590 -3.76 -28.81 -6.04
N PHE A 591 -4.00 -30.08 -5.80
CA PHE A 591 -4.82 -30.50 -4.68
C PHE A 591 -4.05 -31.48 -3.78
N LEU A 592 -4.14 -31.29 -2.46
CA LEU A 592 -3.48 -32.12 -1.45
C LEU A 592 -4.30 -33.40 -1.16
N PRO A 593 -3.69 -34.48 -0.64
CA PRO A 593 -4.33 -35.80 -0.48
C PRO A 593 -5.65 -35.86 0.33
N TYR A 594 -5.99 -34.81 1.10
CA TYR A 594 -7.15 -34.80 1.99
C TYR A 594 -8.49 -34.49 1.32
N PHE A 595 -8.51 -33.97 0.09
CA PHE A 595 -9.76 -33.85 -0.66
C PHE A 595 -9.65 -34.43 -2.06
N THR A 596 -10.75 -35.03 -2.51
CA THR A 596 -10.85 -35.94 -3.67
C THR A 596 -11.17 -35.22 -4.99
N TYR A 597 -10.74 -33.96 -5.14
CA TYR A 597 -10.91 -33.21 -6.39
C TYR A 597 -9.72 -33.43 -7.33
N GLU A 598 -9.92 -34.25 -8.37
CA GLU A 598 -8.91 -34.53 -9.42
C GLU A 598 -8.92 -33.50 -10.56
N ARG A 599 -9.84 -32.52 -10.53
CA ARG A 599 -10.04 -31.50 -11.56
C ARG A 599 -10.29 -30.12 -10.93
N PRO A 600 -10.04 -29.01 -11.67
CA PRO A 600 -10.41 -27.69 -11.19
C PRO A 600 -11.90 -27.60 -10.88
N THR A 601 -12.23 -27.07 -9.69
CA THR A 601 -13.62 -26.74 -9.31
C THR A 601 -13.82 -25.22 -9.31
N THR A 602 -15.05 -24.80 -9.62
CA THR A 602 -15.50 -23.40 -9.58
C THR A 602 -16.49 -23.17 -8.43
N MET A 603 -16.47 -24.03 -7.40
CA MET A 603 -17.16 -23.83 -6.12
C MET A 603 -16.87 -22.46 -5.52
N ALA A 604 -15.60 -22.05 -5.56
CA ALA A 604 -15.16 -20.71 -5.21
C ALA A 604 -15.23 -19.76 -6.43
N PRO A 605 -15.84 -18.57 -6.29
CA PRO A 605 -15.81 -17.55 -7.33
C PRO A 605 -14.40 -17.04 -7.64
N PRO A 606 -14.14 -16.64 -8.90
CA PRO A 606 -12.78 -16.46 -9.41
C PRO A 606 -12.08 -15.18 -8.94
N LEU A 607 -12.83 -14.14 -8.55
CA LEU A 607 -12.25 -12.81 -8.34
C LEU A 607 -11.26 -12.81 -7.17
N PHE A 608 -11.59 -13.50 -6.08
CA PHE A 608 -10.66 -13.59 -4.95
C PHE A 608 -9.41 -14.39 -5.33
N SER A 609 -9.56 -15.49 -6.10
CA SER A 609 -8.43 -16.27 -6.61
C SER A 609 -7.49 -15.45 -7.51
N VAL A 610 -8.04 -14.59 -8.38
CA VAL A 610 -7.26 -13.66 -9.20
C VAL A 610 -6.47 -12.68 -8.31
N LEU A 611 -7.09 -12.16 -7.25
CA LEU A 611 -6.40 -11.29 -6.29
C LEU A 611 -5.29 -12.04 -5.53
N LEU A 612 -5.49 -13.33 -5.20
CA LEU A 612 -4.44 -14.17 -4.62
C LEU A 612 -3.27 -14.38 -5.59
N VAL A 613 -3.52 -14.55 -6.90
CA VAL A 613 -2.45 -14.64 -7.91
C VAL A 613 -1.59 -13.37 -7.89
N PHE A 614 -2.20 -12.19 -7.88
CA PHE A 614 -1.44 -10.94 -7.79
C PHE A 614 -0.65 -10.82 -6.48
N ALA A 615 -1.24 -11.23 -5.35
CA ALA A 615 -0.54 -11.23 -4.07
C ALA A 615 0.68 -12.17 -4.08
N GLN A 616 0.59 -13.33 -4.74
CA GLN A 616 1.69 -14.29 -4.90
C GLN A 616 2.84 -13.80 -5.79
N LEU A 617 2.63 -12.75 -6.60
CA LEU A 617 3.73 -12.09 -7.31
C LEU A 617 4.57 -11.22 -6.38
N THR A 618 4.14 -11.03 -5.14
CA THR A 618 4.90 -10.33 -4.11
C THR A 618 5.59 -11.34 -3.21
N PRO A 619 6.70 -10.97 -2.56
CA PRO A 619 7.43 -11.89 -1.70
C PRO A 619 6.74 -12.09 -0.33
N PHE A 620 5.69 -11.29 -0.03
CA PHE A 620 4.91 -11.35 1.21
C PHE A 620 3.41 -11.40 0.91
N PRO A 621 2.94 -12.48 0.25
CA PRO A 621 1.56 -12.60 -0.18
C PRO A 621 0.58 -12.42 0.98
N ALA A 622 0.90 -12.94 2.17
CA ALA A 622 0.06 -12.82 3.36
C ALA A 622 -0.16 -11.36 3.81
N PHE A 623 0.87 -10.50 3.73
CA PHE A 623 0.72 -9.08 4.07
C PHE A 623 -0.13 -8.35 3.03
N VAL A 624 0.13 -8.59 1.75
CA VAL A 624 -0.60 -7.95 0.64
C VAL A 624 -2.09 -8.29 0.68
N ILE A 625 -2.43 -9.55 0.97
CA ILE A 625 -3.82 -9.99 1.10
C ILE A 625 -4.51 -9.24 2.24
N ARG A 626 -3.90 -9.17 3.43
CA ARG A 626 -4.47 -8.44 4.58
C ARG A 626 -4.60 -6.95 4.34
N PHE A 627 -3.60 -6.34 3.70
CA PHE A 627 -3.65 -4.93 3.31
C PHE A 627 -4.84 -4.67 2.36
N MET A 628 -4.99 -5.49 1.32
CA MET A 628 -6.09 -5.41 0.38
C MET A 628 -7.45 -5.57 1.10
N GLN A 629 -7.60 -6.55 1.98
CA GLN A 629 -8.83 -6.75 2.76
C GLN A 629 -9.12 -5.55 3.66
N THR A 630 -8.10 -4.99 4.31
CA THR A 630 -8.24 -3.79 5.15
C THR A 630 -8.69 -2.58 4.34
N VAL A 631 -8.14 -2.40 3.14
CA VAL A 631 -8.58 -1.33 2.21
C VAL A 631 -10.03 -1.53 1.78
N LEU A 632 -10.44 -2.76 1.45
CA LEU A 632 -11.83 -3.09 1.09
C LEU A 632 -12.80 -2.85 2.27
N LEU A 633 -12.38 -3.17 3.49
CA LEU A 633 -13.14 -2.87 4.71
C LEU A 633 -13.30 -1.36 4.92
N CYS A 634 -12.21 -0.59 4.79
CA CYS A 634 -12.25 0.87 4.85
C CYS A 634 -13.15 1.47 3.75
N GLY A 635 -13.08 0.91 2.54
CA GLY A 635 -13.95 1.27 1.42
C GLY A 635 -15.43 1.03 1.74
N SER A 636 -15.75 -0.10 2.38
CA SER A 636 -17.10 -0.42 2.86
C SER A 636 -17.56 0.59 3.91
N GLY A 637 -16.71 0.93 4.89
CA GLY A 637 -17.01 1.93 5.92
C GLY A 637 -17.26 3.33 5.32
N TYR A 638 -16.47 3.72 4.30
CA TYR A 638 -16.70 4.97 3.58
C TYR A 638 -18.02 4.97 2.81
N LEU A 639 -18.40 3.85 2.18
CA LEU A 639 -19.69 3.71 1.52
C LEU A 639 -20.86 3.77 2.50
N VAL A 640 -20.74 3.13 3.68
CA VAL A 640 -21.71 3.26 4.79
C VAL A 640 -21.86 4.73 5.19
N TYR A 641 -20.76 5.46 5.38
CA TYR A 641 -20.78 6.91 5.64
C TYR A 641 -21.51 7.69 4.53
N LEU A 642 -21.24 7.40 3.26
CA LEU A 642 -21.90 8.08 2.13
C LEU A 642 -23.41 7.82 2.08
N ILE A 643 -23.84 6.60 2.41
CA ILE A 643 -25.25 6.23 2.48
C ILE A 643 -25.93 6.99 3.61
N LEU A 644 -25.36 6.96 4.82
CA LEU A 644 -25.96 7.57 6.01
C LEU A 644 -25.95 9.09 5.98
N LYS A 645 -24.97 9.73 5.32
CA LYS A 645 -24.83 11.19 5.24
C LYS A 645 -26.06 11.90 4.65
N LYS A 646 -26.92 11.18 3.92
CA LYS A 646 -28.19 11.73 3.42
C LYS A 646 -29.21 12.01 4.53
N SER A 647 -29.12 11.30 5.66
CA SER A 647 -30.16 11.27 6.70
C SER A 647 -29.66 11.56 8.11
N PHE A 648 -28.34 11.55 8.32
CA PHE A 648 -27.68 11.76 9.60
C PHE A 648 -26.66 12.90 9.54
N SER A 649 -26.31 13.44 10.72
CA SER A 649 -25.20 14.39 10.85
C SER A 649 -23.90 13.73 10.38
N ARG A 650 -22.94 14.53 9.92
CA ARG A 650 -21.65 14.03 9.45
C ARG A 650 -20.93 13.25 10.55
N GLU A 651 -21.05 13.74 11.78
CA GLU A 651 -20.43 13.22 13.00
C GLU A 651 -20.99 11.83 13.32
N THR A 652 -22.32 11.70 13.35
CA THR A 652 -22.99 10.41 13.55
C THR A 652 -22.61 9.41 12.47
N CYS A 653 -22.52 9.84 11.21
CA CYS A 653 -22.10 8.95 10.11
C CYS A 653 -20.67 8.43 10.29
N VAL A 654 -19.74 9.29 10.74
CA VAL A 654 -18.35 8.90 10.99
C VAL A 654 -18.29 7.90 12.14
N VAL A 655 -18.98 8.18 13.25
CA VAL A 655 -19.03 7.27 14.40
C VAL A 655 -19.56 5.90 13.98
N ILE A 656 -20.67 5.86 13.25
CA ILE A 656 -21.26 4.59 12.77
C ILE A 656 -20.31 3.86 11.81
N ALA A 657 -19.64 4.58 10.90
CA ALA A 657 -18.68 3.97 9.99
C ALA A 657 -17.45 3.39 10.74
N CYS A 658 -16.93 4.09 11.75
CA CYS A 658 -15.86 3.59 12.62
C CYS A 658 -16.31 2.35 13.40
N ILE A 659 -17.50 2.38 14.01
CA ILE A 659 -18.07 1.23 14.73
C ILE A 659 -18.19 0.03 13.80
N PHE A 660 -18.72 0.21 12.59
CA PHE A 660 -18.80 -0.85 11.59
C PHE A 660 -17.44 -1.45 11.26
N VAL A 661 -16.43 -0.63 10.97
CA VAL A 661 -15.07 -1.10 10.69
C VAL A 661 -14.49 -1.89 11.86
N LEU A 662 -14.81 -1.49 13.09
CA LEU A 662 -14.33 -2.10 14.33
C LEU A 662 -15.17 -3.29 14.83
N ILE A 663 -16.23 -3.71 14.12
CA ILE A 663 -16.95 -4.94 14.47
C ILE A 663 -15.93 -6.10 14.51
N PRO A 664 -15.84 -6.89 15.60
CA PRO A 664 -14.78 -7.88 15.76
C PRO A 664 -14.66 -8.84 14.58
N GLY A 665 -15.78 -9.32 14.01
CA GLY A 665 -15.75 -10.16 12.82
C GLY A 665 -15.12 -9.48 11.60
N ASN A 666 -15.28 -8.17 11.40
CA ASN A 666 -14.61 -7.48 10.29
C ASN A 666 -13.08 -7.51 10.45
N VAL A 667 -12.60 -7.28 11.68
CA VAL A 667 -11.17 -7.28 12.01
C VAL A 667 -10.58 -8.69 11.99
N VAL A 668 -11.36 -9.71 12.36
CA VAL A 668 -10.99 -11.12 12.22
C VAL A 668 -10.85 -11.47 10.75
N TYR A 669 -11.86 -11.20 9.92
CA TYR A 669 -11.86 -11.62 8.51
C TYR A 669 -10.86 -10.85 7.64
N THR A 670 -10.39 -9.66 8.03
CA THR A 670 -9.23 -9.04 7.36
C THR A 670 -7.94 -9.84 7.53
N ASN A 671 -7.90 -10.78 8.48
CA ASN A 671 -6.77 -11.64 8.79
C ASN A 671 -6.93 -13.09 8.29
N TYR A 672 -8.05 -13.45 7.65
CA TYR A 672 -8.23 -14.76 7.02
C TYR A 672 -8.24 -14.65 5.49
N LEU A 673 -7.76 -15.67 4.78
CA LEU A 673 -7.87 -15.76 3.31
C LEU A 673 -9.30 -16.16 2.89
N MET A 674 -10.19 -15.18 2.84
CA MET A 674 -11.63 -15.36 2.80
C MET A 674 -12.28 -14.27 1.94
N SER A 675 -13.31 -14.59 1.15
CA SER A 675 -13.92 -13.62 0.23
C SER A 675 -14.96 -12.70 0.89
N GLU A 676 -15.23 -12.86 2.18
CA GLU A 676 -16.27 -12.16 2.94
C GLU A 676 -16.10 -10.64 2.90
N ILE A 677 -14.89 -10.14 3.14
CA ILE A 677 -14.61 -8.69 3.11
C ILE A 677 -14.75 -8.12 1.69
N LEU A 678 -14.38 -8.90 0.67
CA LEU A 678 -14.57 -8.53 -0.73
C LEU A 678 -16.05 -8.48 -1.09
N ALA A 679 -16.82 -9.49 -0.69
CA ALA A 679 -18.27 -9.54 -0.88
C ALA A 679 -18.98 -8.41 -0.14
N GLN A 680 -18.54 -8.10 1.08
CA GLN A 680 -19.02 -6.98 1.90
C GLN A 680 -18.87 -5.64 1.17
N PHE A 681 -17.72 -5.40 0.55
CA PHE A 681 -17.48 -4.22 -0.26
C PHE A 681 -18.46 -4.11 -1.43
N PHE A 682 -18.65 -5.20 -2.19
CA PHE A 682 -19.57 -5.20 -3.32
C PHE A 682 -21.04 -5.04 -2.91
N ILE A 683 -21.51 -5.68 -1.84
CA ILE A 683 -22.87 -5.48 -1.31
C ILE A 683 -23.08 -4.01 -0.96
N THR A 684 -22.12 -3.39 -0.28
CA THR A 684 -22.22 -1.98 0.11
C THR A 684 -22.20 -1.05 -1.11
N LEU A 685 -21.35 -1.35 -2.10
CA LEU A 685 -21.23 -0.57 -3.34
C LEU A 685 -22.50 -0.63 -4.18
N VAL A 686 -23.03 -1.85 -4.35
CA VAL A 686 -24.31 -2.12 -5.01
C VAL A 686 -25.42 -1.37 -4.28
N GLY A 687 -25.51 -1.52 -2.95
CA GLY A 687 -26.47 -0.79 -2.11
C GLY A 687 -26.40 0.72 -2.30
N TYR A 688 -25.19 1.31 -2.30
CA TYR A 688 -25.00 2.73 -2.55
C TYR A 688 -25.57 3.21 -3.90
N PHE A 689 -25.43 2.41 -4.96
CA PHE A 689 -26.01 2.72 -6.27
C PHE A 689 -27.52 2.49 -6.34
N PHE A 690 -28.04 1.42 -5.72
CA PHE A 690 -29.47 1.19 -5.56
C PHE A 690 -30.16 2.39 -4.89
N LEU A 691 -29.54 2.94 -3.84
CA LEU A 691 -30.06 4.09 -3.10
C LEU A 691 -29.97 5.44 -3.83
N LYS A 692 -29.51 5.46 -5.08
CA LYS A 692 -29.68 6.62 -5.97
C LYS A 692 -31.04 6.68 -6.64
N GLN A 693 -31.79 5.57 -6.64
CA GLN A 693 -33.17 5.48 -7.18
C GLN A 693 -33.32 6.12 -8.57
N SER A 694 -32.41 5.79 -9.48
CA SER A 694 -32.39 6.35 -10.84
C SER A 694 -31.92 5.29 -11.82
N ALA A 695 -32.30 5.43 -13.10
CA ALA A 695 -31.85 4.54 -14.18
C ALA A 695 -30.31 4.41 -14.21
N HIS A 696 -29.59 5.52 -13.97
CA HIS A 696 -28.13 5.50 -13.83
C HIS A 696 -27.69 4.67 -12.62
N GLY A 697 -28.31 4.88 -11.46
CA GLY A 697 -28.06 4.10 -10.25
C GLY A 697 -28.24 2.61 -10.48
N TYR A 698 -29.37 2.19 -11.04
CA TYR A 698 -29.67 0.78 -11.29
C TYR A 698 -28.76 0.15 -12.34
N ALA A 699 -28.35 0.88 -13.38
CA ALA A 699 -27.37 0.39 -14.35
C ALA A 699 -26.01 0.08 -13.69
N TYR A 700 -25.53 0.98 -12.82
CA TYR A 700 -24.28 0.75 -12.08
C TYR A 700 -24.43 -0.32 -11.01
N ALA A 701 -25.59 -0.40 -10.33
CA ALA A 701 -25.87 -1.47 -9.40
C ALA A 701 -25.83 -2.83 -10.12
N LEU A 702 -26.45 -2.95 -11.29
CA LEU A 702 -26.41 -4.17 -12.11
C LEU A 702 -24.99 -4.55 -12.52
N PHE A 703 -24.21 -3.59 -13.03
CA PHE A 703 -22.81 -3.82 -13.39
C PHE A 703 -21.99 -4.30 -12.19
N TRP A 704 -22.06 -3.61 -11.05
CA TRP A 704 -21.29 -3.98 -9.86
C TRP A 704 -21.79 -5.25 -9.18
N SER A 705 -23.08 -5.59 -9.31
CA SER A 705 -23.60 -6.89 -8.90
C SER A 705 -23.00 -8.01 -9.75
N ALA A 706 -22.86 -7.81 -11.07
CA ALA A 706 -22.19 -8.80 -11.94
C ALA A 706 -20.71 -9.01 -11.54
N VAL A 707 -19.98 -7.95 -11.21
CA VAL A 707 -18.61 -8.09 -10.65
C VAL A 707 -18.65 -8.79 -9.28
N GLY A 708 -19.61 -8.42 -8.43
CA GLY A 708 -19.80 -9.01 -7.11
C GLY A 708 -20.10 -10.51 -7.14
N ILE A 709 -20.83 -11.00 -8.16
CA ILE A 709 -21.06 -12.45 -8.36
C ILE A 709 -19.72 -13.19 -8.48
N LEU A 710 -18.73 -12.60 -9.14
CA LEU A 710 -17.39 -13.18 -9.26
C LEU A 710 -16.60 -13.16 -7.95
N ALA A 711 -17.05 -12.42 -6.93
CA ALA A 711 -16.52 -12.47 -5.56
C ALA A 711 -17.27 -13.48 -4.68
N LYS A 712 -18.61 -13.50 -4.76
CA LYS A 712 -19.49 -14.39 -4.01
C LYS A 712 -20.78 -14.63 -4.81
N TYR A 713 -21.05 -15.87 -5.22
CA TYR A 713 -22.21 -16.20 -6.09
C TYR A 713 -23.55 -15.80 -5.48
N ALA A 714 -23.65 -15.78 -4.15
CA ALA A 714 -24.81 -15.27 -3.40
C ALA A 714 -25.29 -13.88 -3.85
N LEU A 715 -24.40 -13.08 -4.44
CA LEU A 715 -24.73 -11.73 -4.91
C LEU A 715 -25.57 -11.71 -6.19
N VAL A 716 -25.84 -12.87 -6.81
CA VAL A 716 -26.63 -12.99 -8.05
C VAL A 716 -28.02 -12.38 -7.92
N MET A 717 -28.63 -12.48 -6.75
CA MET A 717 -29.95 -11.91 -6.50
C MET A 717 -29.98 -10.38 -6.64
N TYR A 718 -28.89 -9.70 -6.30
CA TYR A 718 -28.80 -8.25 -6.44
C TYR A 718 -28.72 -7.84 -7.90
N ALA A 719 -28.11 -8.66 -8.76
CA ALA A 719 -28.14 -8.45 -10.20
C ALA A 719 -29.56 -8.60 -10.73
N GLY A 720 -30.32 -9.61 -10.28
CA GLY A 720 -31.73 -9.78 -10.62
C GLY A 720 -32.59 -8.57 -10.24
N PHE A 721 -32.50 -8.12 -8.98
CA PHE A 721 -33.21 -6.92 -8.53
C PHE A 721 -32.80 -5.67 -9.30
N ALA A 722 -31.50 -5.50 -9.57
CA ALA A 722 -30.99 -4.34 -10.29
C ALA A 722 -31.46 -4.34 -11.75
N ALA A 723 -31.53 -5.51 -12.40
CA ALA A 723 -32.03 -5.67 -13.76
C ALA A 723 -33.51 -5.28 -13.86
N VAL A 724 -34.35 -5.79 -12.96
CA VAL A 724 -35.79 -5.46 -12.92
C VAL A 724 -35.97 -3.95 -12.73
N LEU A 725 -35.32 -3.35 -11.73
CA LEU A 725 -35.44 -1.91 -11.48
C LEU A 725 -34.85 -1.07 -12.62
N PHE A 726 -33.78 -1.54 -13.26
CA PHE A 726 -33.18 -0.87 -14.42
C PHE A 726 -34.16 -0.78 -15.58
N VAL A 727 -34.83 -1.88 -15.92
CA VAL A 727 -35.84 -1.92 -16.99
C VAL A 727 -37.04 -1.03 -16.63
N LEU A 728 -37.54 -1.14 -15.40
CA LEU A 728 -38.66 -0.32 -14.90
C LEU A 728 -38.33 1.18 -14.91
N ALA A 729 -37.06 1.56 -14.74
CA ALA A 729 -36.61 2.94 -14.76
C ALA A 729 -36.48 3.56 -16.16
N ARG A 730 -36.85 2.84 -17.23
CA ARG A 730 -36.87 3.30 -18.64
C ARG A 730 -35.57 4.03 -19.05
N PRO A 731 -34.44 3.30 -19.10
CA PRO A 731 -33.11 3.87 -19.27
C PRO A 731 -32.87 4.33 -20.72
N ASN A 732 -32.01 5.34 -20.90
CA ASN A 732 -31.59 5.76 -22.22
C ASN A 732 -30.61 4.75 -22.88
N ARG A 733 -30.41 4.88 -24.19
CA ARG A 733 -29.51 3.99 -24.98
C ARG A 733 -28.08 3.90 -24.43
N LYS A 734 -27.55 4.96 -23.81
CA LYS A 734 -26.19 4.95 -23.25
C LYS A 734 -26.06 4.04 -22.04
N LEU A 735 -27.10 3.94 -21.23
CA LEU A 735 -27.11 3.08 -20.03
C LEU A 735 -27.27 1.60 -20.36
N TRP A 736 -27.86 1.26 -21.51
CA TRP A 736 -27.89 -0.12 -22.01
C TRP A 736 -26.49 -0.69 -22.25
N TRP A 737 -25.51 0.13 -22.65
CA TRP A 737 -24.11 -0.32 -22.74
C TRP A 737 -23.51 -0.71 -21.38
N VAL A 738 -23.87 0.01 -20.31
CA VAL A 738 -23.44 -0.33 -18.95
C VAL A 738 -24.08 -1.64 -18.49
N ALA A 739 -25.38 -1.82 -18.75
CA ALA A 739 -26.10 -3.05 -18.46
C ALA A 739 -25.58 -4.25 -19.28
N MET A 740 -25.23 -4.03 -20.55
CA MET A 740 -24.63 -5.05 -21.41
C MET A 740 -23.25 -5.48 -20.90
N GLY A 741 -22.49 -4.56 -20.31
CA GLY A 741 -21.26 -4.90 -19.59
C GLY A 741 -21.49 -5.94 -18.48
N ALA A 742 -22.61 -5.87 -17.76
CA ALA A 742 -22.96 -6.87 -16.74
C ALA A 742 -23.22 -8.27 -17.35
N ALA A 743 -23.93 -8.32 -18.49
CA ALA A 743 -24.19 -9.56 -19.22
C ALA A 743 -22.89 -10.17 -19.77
N VAL A 744 -21.99 -9.36 -20.31
CA VAL A 744 -20.68 -9.83 -20.79
C VAL A 744 -19.86 -10.45 -19.67
N ILE A 745 -19.89 -9.85 -18.47
CA ILE A 745 -19.18 -10.39 -17.30
C ILE A 745 -19.75 -11.74 -16.87
N ILE A 746 -21.09 -11.84 -16.74
CA ILE A 746 -21.75 -13.07 -16.31
C ILE A 746 -21.61 -14.17 -17.36
N LEU A 747 -21.96 -13.89 -18.62
CA LEU A 747 -21.88 -14.86 -19.71
C LEU A 747 -20.43 -15.26 -19.99
N GLY A 748 -19.50 -14.30 -19.93
CA GLY A 748 -18.07 -14.59 -20.04
C GLY A 748 -17.61 -15.57 -18.96
N TRP A 749 -18.02 -15.37 -17.70
CA TRP A 749 -17.72 -16.31 -16.64
C TRP A 749 -18.39 -17.67 -16.82
N VAL A 750 -19.67 -17.72 -17.21
CA VAL A 750 -20.37 -18.99 -17.50
C VAL A 750 -19.66 -19.79 -18.58
N SER A 751 -19.22 -19.13 -19.65
CA SER A 751 -18.44 -19.76 -20.73
C SER A 751 -17.08 -20.27 -20.24
N ILE A 752 -16.37 -19.49 -19.43
CA ILE A 752 -15.11 -19.91 -18.82
C ILE A 752 -15.32 -21.10 -17.89
N ASN A 753 -16.32 -21.05 -17.00
CA ASN A 753 -16.67 -22.15 -16.11
C ASN A 753 -16.97 -23.43 -16.90
N TRP A 754 -17.79 -23.35 -17.94
CA TRP A 754 -18.10 -24.49 -18.80
C TRP A 754 -16.84 -25.08 -19.46
N SER A 755 -15.93 -24.24 -19.93
CA SER A 755 -14.67 -24.70 -20.52
C SER A 755 -13.74 -25.41 -19.53
N ILE A 756 -13.81 -25.04 -18.24
CA ILE A 756 -12.96 -25.59 -17.18
C ILE A 756 -13.56 -26.88 -16.61
N THR A 757 -14.86 -26.86 -16.31
CA THR A 757 -15.52 -27.91 -15.50
C THR A 757 -16.46 -28.80 -16.31
N GLY A 758 -16.83 -28.39 -17.52
CA GLY A 758 -17.92 -29.00 -18.30
C GLY A 758 -19.31 -28.69 -17.75
N SER A 759 -19.42 -27.90 -16.66
CA SER A 759 -20.70 -27.52 -16.06
C SER A 759 -21.19 -26.18 -16.59
N PHE A 760 -22.42 -26.15 -17.12
CA PHE A 760 -23.09 -24.90 -17.47
C PHE A 760 -23.67 -24.24 -16.22
N GLY A 761 -23.28 -22.99 -15.95
CA GLY A 761 -23.74 -22.22 -14.79
C GLY A 761 -22.63 -21.34 -14.20
N LEU A 762 -22.91 -20.75 -13.03
CA LEU A 762 -21.92 -19.94 -12.30
C LEU A 762 -20.90 -20.79 -11.54
N SER A 763 -21.26 -22.03 -11.17
CA SER A 763 -20.45 -22.98 -10.42
C SER A 763 -20.67 -24.40 -10.97
N ASP A 764 -19.75 -25.31 -10.70
CA ASP A 764 -19.86 -26.74 -10.95
C ASP A 764 -20.70 -27.50 -9.90
N LEU A 765 -20.99 -26.90 -8.74
CA LEU A 765 -21.87 -27.49 -7.73
C LEU A 765 -23.35 -27.43 -8.14
N LYS A 766 -23.93 -28.60 -8.45
CA LYS A 766 -25.32 -28.73 -8.94
C LYS A 766 -26.30 -29.18 -7.86
N GLY A 767 -26.43 -28.43 -6.78
CA GLY A 767 -27.47 -28.64 -5.77
C GLY A 767 -27.07 -29.39 -4.50
N GLY A 768 -25.77 -29.72 -4.32
CA GLY A 768 -25.26 -30.29 -3.06
C GLY A 768 -25.52 -29.41 -1.83
N HIS A 769 -25.38 -28.08 -1.96
CA HIS A 769 -25.73 -27.13 -0.89
C HIS A 769 -27.21 -27.18 -0.51
N LEU A 770 -28.09 -27.31 -1.51
CA LEU A 770 -29.52 -27.44 -1.30
C LEU A 770 -29.87 -28.76 -0.59
N TYR A 771 -29.18 -29.85 -0.93
CA TYR A 771 -29.29 -31.12 -0.20
C TYR A 771 -28.87 -31.00 1.27
N ASN A 772 -27.72 -30.36 1.54
CA ASN A 772 -27.30 -30.08 2.91
C ASN A 772 -28.36 -29.30 3.69
N ASN A 773 -28.92 -28.26 3.09
CA ASN A 773 -29.90 -27.42 3.78
C ASN A 773 -31.23 -28.18 4.02
N VAL A 774 -31.74 -28.87 3.01
CA VAL A 774 -33.09 -29.48 3.04
C VAL A 774 -33.10 -30.84 3.73
N VAL A 775 -32.18 -31.73 3.35
CA VAL A 775 -32.19 -33.13 3.81
C VAL A 775 -31.43 -33.28 5.12
N TRP A 776 -30.22 -32.73 5.21
CA TRP A 776 -29.38 -32.90 6.40
C TRP A 776 -29.78 -31.95 7.54
N VAL A 777 -29.83 -30.64 7.29
CA VAL A 777 -30.09 -29.63 8.33
C VAL A 777 -31.58 -29.59 8.69
N ALA A 778 -32.47 -29.55 7.71
CA ALA A 778 -33.91 -29.47 7.93
C ALA A 778 -34.59 -30.83 8.15
N GLY A 779 -33.90 -31.95 7.83
CA GLY A 779 -34.44 -33.29 8.01
C GLY A 779 -35.61 -33.63 7.07
N ILE A 780 -35.81 -32.87 5.99
CA ILE A 780 -36.91 -33.03 5.04
C ILE A 780 -36.47 -34.00 3.95
N VAL A 781 -37.13 -35.15 3.89
CA VAL A 781 -36.80 -36.24 2.96
C VAL A 781 -38.04 -36.53 2.10
N PRO A 782 -37.91 -36.74 0.79
CA PRO A 782 -39.04 -37.12 -0.05
C PRO A 782 -39.42 -38.59 0.15
N ASP A 783 -40.59 -39.02 -0.35
CA ASP A 783 -41.02 -40.41 -0.32
C ASP A 783 -39.97 -41.33 -0.99
N GLU A 784 -39.65 -42.47 -0.36
CA GLU A 784 -38.69 -43.48 -0.84
C GLU A 784 -39.07 -44.05 -2.22
N ARG A 785 -40.34 -43.93 -2.64
CA ARG A 785 -40.84 -44.36 -3.96
C ARG A 785 -40.61 -43.34 -5.07
N THR A 786 -40.19 -42.12 -4.75
CA THR A 786 -39.97 -41.07 -5.75
C THR A 786 -38.77 -41.41 -6.65
N LYS A 787 -38.83 -40.99 -7.91
CA LYS A 787 -37.75 -41.25 -8.88
C LYS A 787 -36.38 -40.74 -8.42
N PRO A 788 -36.24 -39.53 -7.84
CA PRO A 788 -34.95 -39.07 -7.31
C PRO A 788 -34.43 -39.94 -6.16
N MET A 789 -35.31 -40.37 -5.24
CA MET A 789 -34.92 -41.17 -4.10
C MET A 789 -34.52 -42.60 -4.50
N LEU A 790 -35.29 -43.23 -5.39
CA LEU A 790 -34.92 -44.50 -6.02
C LEU A 790 -33.58 -44.40 -6.78
N THR A 791 -33.29 -43.25 -7.39
CA THR A 791 -32.01 -43.01 -8.08
C THR A 791 -30.86 -42.94 -7.07
N LEU A 792 -31.03 -42.24 -5.94
CA LEU A 792 -30.04 -42.19 -4.87
C LEU A 792 -29.77 -43.58 -4.27
N ARG A 793 -30.83 -44.36 -3.99
CA ARG A 793 -30.75 -45.71 -3.41
C ARG A 793 -30.14 -46.78 -4.33
N ARG A 794 -29.95 -46.49 -5.63
CA ARG A 794 -29.12 -47.34 -6.51
C ARG A 794 -27.62 -47.27 -6.16
N TYR A 795 -27.21 -46.20 -5.51
CA TYR A 795 -25.80 -45.91 -5.19
C TYR A 795 -25.52 -45.98 -3.69
N VAL A 796 -26.50 -45.61 -2.86
CA VAL A 796 -26.38 -45.58 -1.39
C VAL A 796 -27.10 -46.80 -0.80
N PRO A 797 -26.40 -47.64 0.00
CA PRO A 797 -27.01 -48.80 0.64
C PRO A 797 -28.25 -48.45 1.50
N PRO A 798 -29.22 -49.37 1.65
CA PRO A 798 -30.47 -49.09 2.37
C PRO A 798 -30.27 -48.89 3.89
N ASP A 799 -29.20 -49.42 4.48
CA ASP A 799 -28.83 -49.27 5.90
C ASP A 799 -28.14 -47.94 6.21
N VAL A 800 -27.73 -47.18 5.19
CA VAL A 800 -27.10 -45.87 5.36
C VAL A 800 -28.17 -44.79 5.55
N ASP A 801 -28.09 -44.05 6.66
CA ASP A 801 -28.89 -42.85 6.88
C ASP A 801 -28.45 -41.75 5.90
N ILE A 802 -29.41 -41.32 5.07
CA ILE A 802 -29.22 -40.26 4.08
C ILE A 802 -29.29 -38.86 4.69
N ARG A 803 -29.68 -38.70 5.96
CA ARG A 803 -29.66 -37.41 6.67
C ARG A 803 -28.25 -37.05 7.14
N LYS A 804 -27.30 -37.13 6.22
CA LYS A 804 -25.89 -36.79 6.38
C LYS A 804 -25.51 -35.71 5.38
N ALA A 805 -24.36 -35.10 5.60
CA ALA A 805 -23.88 -34.08 4.70
C ALA A 805 -23.63 -34.62 3.29
N TYR A 806 -23.73 -33.75 2.29
CA TYR A 806 -23.61 -34.12 0.88
C TYR A 806 -22.25 -34.76 0.58
N TRP A 807 -21.17 -34.37 1.26
CA TRP A 807 -19.84 -34.95 1.07
C TRP A 807 -19.74 -36.39 1.55
N ASP A 808 -20.47 -36.76 2.62
CA ASP A 808 -20.57 -38.14 3.08
C ASP A 808 -21.35 -38.98 2.06
N MET A 809 -22.40 -38.39 1.46
CA MET A 809 -23.23 -39.06 0.45
C MET A 809 -22.53 -39.20 -0.90
N GLN A 810 -21.75 -38.19 -1.30
CA GLN A 810 -20.91 -38.24 -2.49
C GLN A 810 -19.89 -39.38 -2.42
N ALA A 811 -19.36 -39.72 -1.23
CA ALA A 811 -18.42 -40.83 -1.08
C ALA A 811 -18.99 -42.17 -1.58
N TYR A 812 -20.31 -42.38 -1.44
CA TYR A 812 -21.01 -43.55 -1.97
C TYR A 812 -21.33 -43.44 -3.47
N ILE A 813 -21.67 -42.25 -3.94
CA ILE A 813 -22.15 -42.04 -5.32
C ILE A 813 -20.98 -41.97 -6.32
N LEU A 814 -19.90 -41.26 -5.98
CA LEU A 814 -18.78 -40.94 -6.88
C LEU A 814 -18.16 -42.16 -7.57
N PRO A 815 -17.91 -43.31 -6.89
CA PRO A 815 -17.36 -44.49 -7.56
C PRO A 815 -18.24 -45.00 -8.72
N SER A 816 -19.55 -44.88 -8.60
CA SER A 816 -20.52 -45.40 -9.57
C SER A 816 -20.86 -44.43 -10.71
N VAL A 817 -20.51 -43.15 -10.57
CA VAL A 817 -20.73 -42.11 -11.61
C VAL A 817 -19.44 -41.65 -12.27
N ASN A 818 -18.46 -42.55 -12.38
CA ASN A 818 -17.13 -42.28 -12.97
C ASN A 818 -16.43 -41.06 -12.35
N ARG A 819 -16.56 -40.90 -11.03
CA ARG A 819 -16.04 -39.77 -10.24
C ARG A 819 -16.50 -38.39 -10.74
N SER A 820 -17.67 -38.31 -11.39
CA SER A 820 -18.28 -37.06 -11.83
C SER A 820 -18.99 -36.36 -10.68
N TRP A 821 -18.34 -35.34 -10.11
CA TRP A 821 -18.90 -34.47 -9.08
C TRP A 821 -20.22 -33.79 -9.50
N PRO A 822 -20.31 -33.19 -10.70
CA PRO A 822 -21.56 -32.59 -11.14
C PRO A 822 -22.71 -33.59 -11.26
N ALA A 823 -22.42 -34.87 -11.55
CA ALA A 823 -23.44 -35.91 -11.59
C ALA A 823 -23.91 -36.31 -10.17
N ALA A 824 -22.98 -36.48 -9.23
CA ALA A 824 -23.31 -36.78 -7.84
C ALA A 824 -24.13 -35.65 -7.20
N ASP A 825 -23.70 -34.40 -7.39
CA ASP A 825 -24.44 -33.22 -6.92
C ASP A 825 -25.82 -33.11 -7.53
N PHE A 826 -25.96 -33.38 -8.83
CA PHE A 826 -27.25 -33.36 -9.49
C PHE A 826 -28.23 -34.38 -8.89
N ILE A 827 -27.75 -35.59 -8.56
CA ILE A 827 -28.57 -36.61 -7.88
C ILE A 827 -29.03 -36.07 -6.52
N LEU A 828 -28.12 -35.58 -5.69
CA LEU A 828 -28.45 -35.04 -4.37
C LEU A 828 -29.38 -33.82 -4.46
N GLY A 829 -29.09 -32.89 -5.37
CA GLY A 829 -29.93 -31.73 -5.63
C GLY A 829 -31.34 -32.10 -6.11
N SER A 830 -31.47 -33.16 -6.91
CA SER A 830 -32.78 -33.66 -7.35
C SER A 830 -33.61 -34.23 -6.21
N VAL A 831 -32.98 -34.90 -5.23
CA VAL A 831 -33.63 -35.37 -4.00
C VAL A 831 -34.10 -34.19 -3.17
N ALA A 832 -33.25 -33.18 -3.00
CA ALA A 832 -33.61 -31.97 -2.25
C ALA A 832 -34.77 -31.20 -2.90
N LEU A 833 -34.75 -31.07 -4.23
CA LEU A 833 -35.83 -30.42 -4.97
C LEU A 833 -37.16 -31.19 -4.85
N GLU A 834 -37.12 -32.52 -4.86
CA GLU A 834 -38.31 -33.33 -4.66
C GLU A 834 -38.85 -33.21 -3.24
N ALA A 835 -37.96 -33.20 -2.24
CA ALA A 835 -38.32 -32.97 -0.84
C ALA A 835 -39.04 -31.62 -0.65
N ILE A 836 -38.58 -30.57 -1.33
CA ILE A 836 -39.24 -29.25 -1.31
C ILE A 836 -40.62 -29.31 -1.96
N LYS A 837 -40.78 -30.04 -3.06
CA LYS A 837 -42.08 -30.15 -3.75
C LYS A 837 -43.11 -30.89 -2.90
N GLU A 838 -42.72 -31.96 -2.22
CA GLU A 838 -43.63 -32.74 -1.36
C GLU A 838 -43.92 -32.03 -0.04
N HIS A 839 -42.96 -31.29 0.50
CA HIS A 839 -43.05 -30.64 1.81
C HIS A 839 -42.76 -29.12 1.78
N PRO A 840 -43.48 -28.32 0.98
CA PRO A 840 -43.17 -26.90 0.77
C PRO A 840 -43.32 -26.07 2.04
N PHE A 841 -44.32 -26.35 2.88
CA PHE A 841 -44.53 -25.63 4.13
C PHE A 841 -43.45 -25.92 5.18
N ALA A 842 -42.96 -27.18 5.24
CA ALA A 842 -41.85 -27.55 6.12
C ALA A 842 -40.57 -26.81 5.69
N TYR A 843 -40.28 -26.77 4.40
CA TYR A 843 -39.12 -26.03 3.87
C TYR A 843 -39.18 -24.54 4.16
N VAL A 844 -40.34 -23.89 4.01
CA VAL A 844 -40.53 -22.48 4.36
C VAL A 844 -40.32 -22.24 5.86
N LYS A 845 -40.89 -23.10 6.72
CA LYS A 845 -40.70 -23.03 8.17
C LYS A 845 -39.21 -23.14 8.53
N GLU A 846 -38.51 -24.13 7.99
CA GLU A 846 -37.08 -24.34 8.26
C GLU A 846 -36.21 -23.24 7.69
N SER A 847 -36.58 -22.61 6.57
CA SER A 847 -35.89 -21.43 6.04
C SER A 847 -36.01 -20.22 6.98
N VAL A 848 -37.17 -20.02 7.63
CA VAL A 848 -37.37 -18.97 8.64
C VAL A 848 -36.55 -19.28 9.90
N ILE A 849 -36.55 -20.54 10.35
CA ILE A 849 -35.72 -20.98 11.47
C ILE A 849 -34.23 -20.78 11.13
N GLY A 850 -33.81 -21.09 9.91
CA GLY A 850 -32.45 -20.86 9.42
C GLY A 850 -32.07 -19.39 9.43
N PHE A 851 -32.99 -18.51 9.00
CA PHE A 851 -32.80 -17.07 9.13
C PHE A 851 -32.57 -16.65 10.59
N ILE A 852 -33.35 -17.19 11.54
CA ILE A 852 -33.17 -16.91 12.97
C ILE A 852 -31.81 -17.44 13.47
N LYS A 853 -31.43 -18.66 13.09
CA LYS A 853 -30.15 -19.30 13.48
C LYS A 853 -28.94 -18.54 12.99
N LEU A 854 -28.97 -18.00 11.76
CA LEU A 854 -27.88 -17.15 11.23
C LEU A 854 -27.61 -15.90 12.09
N HIS A 855 -28.58 -15.48 12.91
CA HIS A 855 -28.48 -14.34 13.82
C HIS A 855 -28.17 -14.74 15.28
N ASP A 856 -28.25 -16.04 15.65
CA ASP A 856 -27.90 -16.59 16.97
C ASP A 856 -26.45 -17.11 16.98
N ASN A 857 -25.47 -16.19 16.92
CA ASN A 857 -24.06 -16.54 16.74
C ASN A 857 -23.34 -16.91 18.05
N ARG A 858 -23.85 -17.87 18.81
CA ARG A 858 -23.28 -18.22 20.13
C ARG A 858 -21.91 -18.88 20.07
N ILE A 859 -21.58 -19.48 18.93
CA ILE A 859 -20.28 -20.09 18.63
C ILE A 859 -19.77 -19.43 17.35
N PRO A 860 -18.83 -18.49 17.43
CA PRO A 860 -18.34 -17.82 16.25
C PRO A 860 -17.59 -18.78 15.34
N TYR A 861 -17.80 -18.67 14.03
CA TYR A 861 -17.20 -19.56 13.04
C TYR A 861 -15.66 -19.68 13.16
N TRP A 862 -14.96 -18.64 13.62
CA TRP A 862 -13.50 -18.68 13.81
C TRP A 862 -12.99 -19.46 15.02
N GLU A 863 -13.85 -19.91 15.95
CA GLU A 863 -13.45 -20.95 16.90
C GLU A 863 -13.06 -22.24 16.18
N TYR A 864 -13.69 -22.55 15.04
CA TYR A 864 -13.34 -23.69 14.19
C TYR A 864 -12.18 -23.38 13.23
N LEU A 865 -11.91 -22.11 12.96
CA LEU A 865 -10.92 -21.66 11.97
C LEU A 865 -9.46 -21.69 12.48
N GLY A 866 -9.23 -21.85 13.79
CA GLY A 866 -7.89 -22.00 14.38
C GLY A 866 -7.53 -23.43 14.81
N THR A 867 -8.52 -24.33 14.85
CA THR A 867 -8.40 -25.67 15.45
C THR A 867 -8.59 -26.82 14.47
N PHE A 868 -8.74 -26.55 13.17
CA PHE A 868 -8.90 -27.63 12.18
C PHE A 868 -7.63 -28.49 12.17
N GLY A 869 -7.73 -29.73 12.68
CA GLY A 869 -6.60 -30.65 12.86
C GLY A 869 -5.74 -30.44 14.12
N LYS A 870 -6.14 -29.56 15.07
CA LYS A 870 -5.38 -29.25 16.30
C LYS A 870 -6.28 -29.33 17.56
N PRO A 871 -5.74 -29.74 18.73
CA PRO A 871 -6.51 -29.71 19.99
C PRO A 871 -7.07 -28.31 20.27
N GLN A 872 -8.31 -28.23 20.77
CA GLN A 872 -8.94 -26.96 21.15
C GLN A 872 -8.01 -26.16 22.09
N GLY A 873 -7.77 -24.88 21.76
CA GLY A 873 -6.96 -23.97 22.57
C GLY A 873 -5.47 -23.90 22.23
N VAL A 874 -4.97 -24.65 21.23
CA VAL A 874 -3.56 -24.59 20.80
C VAL A 874 -3.44 -23.90 19.44
N TYR A 875 -3.32 -22.57 19.43
CA TYR A 875 -2.90 -21.82 18.25
C TYR A 875 -1.43 -22.17 17.97
N SER A 876 -1.12 -22.82 16.84
CA SER A 876 0.27 -23.21 16.58
C SER A 876 1.15 -21.97 16.41
N LEU A 877 2.24 -21.93 17.17
CA LEU A 877 3.33 -20.95 17.03
C LEU A 877 4.07 -21.06 15.68
N THR A 878 3.74 -22.07 14.88
CA THR A 878 4.35 -22.33 13.59
C THR A 878 3.49 -21.80 12.44
N CYS A 879 4.17 -21.14 11.52
CA CYS A 879 3.85 -21.01 10.12
C CYS A 879 2.95 -22.07 9.51
N GLU A 880 1.91 -21.66 8.79
CA GLU A 880 1.13 -22.55 7.93
C GLU A 880 1.47 -22.29 6.45
N GLY A 881 1.66 -23.36 5.68
CA GLY A 881 1.85 -23.28 4.23
C GLY A 881 0.53 -23.52 3.49
N LEU A 882 0.05 -22.53 2.75
CA LEU A 882 -1.00 -22.68 1.75
C LEU A 882 -0.34 -22.80 0.37
N GLY A 883 0.28 -23.96 0.12
CA GLY A 883 1.10 -24.22 -1.05
C GLY A 883 2.21 -23.18 -1.25
N SER A 884 2.08 -22.29 -2.25
CA SER A 884 3.06 -21.22 -2.50
C SER A 884 2.88 -19.98 -1.61
N ILE A 885 1.85 -19.93 -0.78
CA ILE A 885 1.61 -18.83 0.16
C ILE A 885 2.04 -19.29 1.54
N THR A 886 3.01 -18.60 2.11
CA THR A 886 3.45 -18.80 3.48
C THR A 886 2.65 -17.89 4.42
N LEU A 887 1.78 -18.49 5.23
CA LEU A 887 0.92 -17.81 6.21
C LEU A 887 1.61 -17.86 7.57
N CYS A 888 2.53 -16.92 7.75
CA CYS A 888 3.47 -16.89 8.86
C CYS A 888 3.66 -15.49 9.42
N ILE A 889 3.70 -15.43 10.75
CA ILE A 889 4.24 -14.39 11.64
C ILE A 889 3.68 -12.97 11.38
N PRO A 890 3.20 -12.26 12.42
CA PRO A 890 3.04 -10.82 12.31
C PRO A 890 4.35 -10.17 11.87
N PRO A 891 4.33 -9.17 10.97
CA PRO A 891 5.48 -8.37 10.60
C PRO A 891 6.52 -8.26 11.72
N VAL A 892 6.10 -7.72 12.86
CA VAL A 892 6.97 -7.53 14.01
C VAL A 892 6.76 -8.65 15.03
N ARG A 893 7.77 -9.52 15.21
CA ARG A 893 7.81 -10.46 16.34
C ARG A 893 8.09 -9.72 17.64
N THR A 894 7.09 -9.61 18.50
CA THR A 894 7.27 -9.10 19.87
C THR A 894 6.66 -10.07 20.88
N SER A 895 7.16 -10.05 22.10
CA SER A 895 6.54 -10.72 23.25
C SER A 895 5.13 -10.20 23.57
N LEU A 896 4.76 -9.03 23.04
CA LEU A 896 3.45 -8.39 23.25
C LEU A 896 2.38 -8.85 22.23
N GLY A 897 2.77 -9.29 21.04
CA GLY A 897 1.82 -9.59 19.95
C GLY A 897 0.88 -10.76 20.26
N ILE A 898 1.41 -11.86 20.83
CA ILE A 898 0.64 -13.06 21.16
C ILE A 898 -0.42 -12.77 22.24
N PRO A 899 -0.09 -12.20 23.41
CA PRO A 899 -1.09 -11.87 24.42
C PRO A 899 -2.20 -10.97 23.88
N LEU A 900 -1.88 -9.97 23.05
CA LEU A 900 -2.85 -9.04 22.49
C LEU A 900 -3.79 -9.72 21.47
N TRP A 901 -3.26 -10.59 20.61
CA TRP A 901 -4.08 -11.39 19.69
C TRP A 901 -5.04 -12.31 20.47
N ASN A 902 -4.54 -13.06 21.46
CA ASN A 902 -5.37 -13.95 22.26
C ASN A 902 -6.45 -13.19 23.03
N THR A 903 -6.10 -12.01 23.58
CA THR A 903 -7.07 -11.12 24.24
C THR A 903 -8.14 -10.63 23.27
N PHE A 904 -7.74 -10.26 22.05
CA PHE A 904 -8.69 -9.83 21.01
C PHE A 904 -9.62 -10.96 20.57
N ILE A 905 -9.11 -12.18 20.39
CA ILE A 905 -9.93 -13.36 20.05
C ILE A 905 -10.90 -13.69 21.19
N ALA A 906 -10.44 -13.67 22.45
CA ALA A 906 -11.32 -13.86 23.61
C ALA A 906 -12.43 -12.81 23.66
N PHE A 907 -12.08 -11.54 23.41
CA PHE A 907 -13.07 -10.46 23.29
C PHE A 907 -14.04 -10.69 22.12
N SER A 908 -13.55 -11.13 20.97
CA SER A 908 -14.40 -11.47 19.82
C SER A 908 -15.39 -12.58 20.18
N ASN A 909 -14.93 -13.65 20.83
CA ASN A 909 -15.79 -14.77 21.24
C ASN A 909 -16.84 -14.31 22.26
N TRP A 910 -16.47 -13.47 23.23
CA TRP A 910 -17.44 -12.83 24.12
C TRP A 910 -18.44 -11.94 23.36
N PHE A 911 -17.97 -11.12 22.42
CA PHE A 911 -18.84 -10.24 21.64
C PHE A 911 -19.90 -11.05 20.89
N TYR A 912 -19.54 -12.17 20.28
CA TYR A 912 -20.48 -12.99 19.53
C TYR A 912 -21.36 -13.89 20.38
N SER A 913 -20.83 -14.46 21.47
CA SER A 913 -21.62 -15.29 22.38
C SER A 913 -22.61 -14.49 23.23
N ALA A 914 -22.20 -13.31 23.71
CA ALA A 914 -22.99 -12.50 24.62
C ALA A 914 -23.70 -11.35 23.92
N LEU A 915 -22.98 -10.49 23.19
CA LEU A 915 -23.52 -9.19 22.73
C LEU A 915 -24.24 -9.26 21.38
N PHE A 916 -23.73 -10.03 20.42
CA PHE A 916 -24.24 -10.07 19.06
C PHE A 916 -25.71 -10.55 18.96
N PRO A 917 -26.17 -11.57 19.72
CA PRO A 917 -27.58 -11.94 19.75
C PRO A 917 -28.48 -10.78 20.19
N TRP A 918 -28.06 -9.98 21.18
CA TRP A 918 -28.81 -8.78 21.59
C TRP A 918 -28.84 -7.72 20.49
N ILE A 919 -27.74 -7.51 19.78
CA ILE A 919 -27.72 -6.59 18.64
C ILE A 919 -28.67 -7.09 17.54
N SER A 920 -28.64 -8.40 17.23
CA SER A 920 -29.48 -9.00 16.21
C SER A 920 -30.97 -8.96 16.58
N TYR A 921 -31.35 -9.50 17.73
CA TYR A 921 -32.76 -9.59 18.14
C TYR A 921 -33.31 -8.29 18.68
N GLY A 922 -32.53 -7.56 19.49
CA GLY A 922 -32.98 -6.35 20.18
C GLY A 922 -32.87 -5.08 19.34
N LEU A 923 -31.90 -4.99 18.41
CA LEU A 923 -31.73 -3.79 17.58
C LEU A 923 -32.10 -4.04 16.12
N LEU A 924 -31.53 -5.06 15.47
CA LEU A 924 -31.70 -5.27 14.04
C LEU A 924 -33.13 -5.66 13.67
N ILE A 925 -33.74 -6.66 14.32
CA ILE A 925 -35.10 -7.10 13.93
C ILE A 925 -36.13 -5.97 14.05
N PRO A 926 -36.24 -5.22 15.17
CA PRO A 926 -37.12 -4.06 15.23
C PRO A 926 -36.80 -3.01 14.16
N SER A 927 -35.51 -2.76 13.91
CA SER A 927 -35.08 -1.82 12.87
C SER A 927 -35.46 -2.28 11.47
N LEU A 928 -35.44 -3.60 11.21
CA LEU A 928 -35.83 -4.21 9.95
C LEU A 928 -37.33 -4.05 9.72
N VAL A 929 -38.15 -4.31 10.74
CA VAL A 929 -39.60 -4.07 10.71
C VAL A 929 -39.89 -2.59 10.42
N PHE A 930 -39.27 -1.67 11.17
CA PHE A 930 -39.41 -0.23 10.90
C PHE A 930 -38.97 0.15 9.48
N GLY A 931 -37.92 -0.49 8.97
CA GLY A 931 -37.40 -0.29 7.62
C GLY A 931 -38.40 -0.72 6.55
N LEU A 932 -38.95 -1.93 6.66
CA LEU A 932 -39.93 -2.50 5.71
C LEU A 932 -41.20 -1.64 5.62
N PHE A 933 -41.71 -1.18 6.77
CA PHE A 933 -42.92 -0.35 6.84
C PHE A 933 -42.63 1.16 6.74
N SER A 934 -41.39 1.56 6.47
CA SER A 934 -41.04 2.97 6.31
C SER A 934 -41.63 3.56 5.03
N LYS A 935 -42.29 4.72 5.15
CA LYS A 935 -42.72 5.53 3.99
C LYS A 935 -41.55 6.03 3.13
N ASN A 936 -40.35 6.12 3.70
CA ASN A 936 -39.15 6.49 2.95
C ASN A 936 -38.59 5.28 2.21
N THR A 937 -38.63 5.35 0.87
CA THR A 937 -38.16 4.30 -0.04
C THR A 937 -36.72 3.89 0.22
N THR A 938 -35.84 4.78 0.68
CA THR A 938 -34.43 4.45 1.01
C THR A 938 -34.35 3.35 2.08
N TRP A 939 -35.04 3.53 3.20
CA TRP A 939 -35.00 2.59 4.31
C TRP A 939 -35.70 1.28 3.99
N ARG A 940 -36.81 1.36 3.26
CA ARG A 940 -37.50 0.18 2.73
C ARG A 940 -36.62 -0.61 1.78
N THR A 941 -35.90 0.05 0.87
CA THR A 941 -34.94 -0.62 -0.01
C THR A 941 -33.80 -1.25 0.79
N CYS A 942 -33.19 -0.56 1.76
CA CYS A 942 -32.16 -1.18 2.62
C CYS A 942 -32.66 -2.44 3.33
N ALA A 943 -33.86 -2.38 3.91
CA ALA A 943 -34.47 -3.51 4.59
C ALA A 943 -34.76 -4.69 3.65
N LEU A 944 -35.28 -4.42 2.45
CA LEU A 944 -35.52 -5.45 1.43
C LEU A 944 -34.23 -6.07 0.90
N LEU A 945 -33.18 -5.27 0.70
CA LEU A 945 -31.87 -5.76 0.28
C LEU A 945 -31.28 -6.68 1.35
N TYR A 946 -31.33 -6.28 2.62
CA TYR A 946 -30.85 -7.11 3.73
C TYR A 946 -31.66 -8.40 3.87
N LEU A 947 -33.00 -8.29 3.94
CA LEU A 947 -33.88 -9.43 4.10
C LEU A 947 -33.72 -10.42 2.95
N GLY A 948 -33.75 -9.93 1.70
CA GLY A 948 -33.55 -10.78 0.54
C GLY A 948 -32.18 -11.47 0.56
N GLY A 949 -31.14 -10.72 0.91
CA GLY A 949 -29.76 -11.20 0.99
C GLY A 949 -29.59 -12.39 1.94
N VAL A 950 -30.03 -12.19 3.19
CA VAL A 950 -29.86 -13.18 4.25
C VAL A 950 -30.86 -14.33 4.11
N LEU A 951 -32.10 -14.05 3.70
CA LEU A 951 -33.11 -15.10 3.50
C LEU A 951 -32.73 -16.04 2.35
N LEU A 952 -32.21 -15.53 1.23
CA LEU A 952 -31.73 -16.38 0.15
C LEU A 952 -30.61 -17.31 0.62
N HIS A 953 -29.71 -16.81 1.47
CA HIS A 953 -28.69 -17.65 2.08
C HIS A 953 -29.30 -18.72 3.00
N ALA A 954 -30.25 -18.37 3.87
CA ALA A 954 -30.93 -19.35 4.72
C ALA A 954 -31.70 -20.44 3.93
N MET A 955 -32.12 -20.12 2.70
CA MET A 955 -32.84 -21.04 1.81
C MET A 955 -31.91 -22.01 1.06
N VAL A 956 -30.67 -21.62 0.78
CA VAL A 956 -29.78 -22.39 -0.11
C VAL A 956 -28.56 -22.97 0.61
N GLU A 957 -28.04 -22.25 1.59
CA GLU A 957 -26.77 -22.57 2.25
C GLU A 957 -26.98 -23.14 3.65
N HIS A 958 -25.95 -23.82 4.14
CA HIS A 958 -25.86 -24.20 5.55
C HIS A 958 -25.90 -22.94 6.45
N HIS A 959 -26.53 -23.03 7.62
CA HIS A 959 -26.78 -21.89 8.53
C HIS A 959 -25.54 -21.47 9.34
N ASP A 960 -24.42 -21.32 8.64
CA ASP A 960 -23.16 -20.87 9.22
C ASP A 960 -23.14 -19.34 9.39
N THR A 961 -22.74 -18.88 10.56
CA THR A 961 -22.78 -17.47 10.94
C THR A 961 -21.81 -16.62 10.12
N ARG A 962 -20.81 -17.22 9.47
CA ARG A 962 -19.95 -16.50 8.49
C ARG A 962 -20.73 -15.90 7.32
N TYR A 963 -21.84 -16.52 6.92
CA TYR A 963 -22.61 -16.08 5.75
C TYR A 963 -23.36 -14.76 5.98
N ILE A 964 -23.50 -14.32 7.23
CA ILE A 964 -24.11 -13.01 7.56
C ILE A 964 -23.12 -11.84 7.44
N ILE A 965 -21.81 -12.10 7.52
CA ILE A 965 -20.76 -11.07 7.55
C ILE A 965 -20.82 -10.13 6.34
N PRO A 966 -20.95 -10.62 5.08
CA PRO A 966 -21.07 -9.73 3.93
C PRO A 966 -22.21 -8.70 4.05
N PHE A 967 -23.22 -8.97 4.88
CA PHE A 967 -24.39 -8.10 5.10
C PHE A 967 -24.27 -7.17 6.31
N TYR A 968 -23.18 -7.20 7.08
CA TYR A 968 -22.91 -6.26 8.19
C TYR A 968 -23.03 -4.77 7.83
N PRO A 969 -22.67 -4.30 6.63
CA PRO A 969 -22.88 -2.91 6.23
C PRO A 969 -24.37 -2.55 6.21
N LEU A 970 -25.21 -3.42 5.62
CA LEU A 970 -26.65 -3.21 5.54
C LEU A 970 -27.30 -3.33 6.93
N MET A 971 -26.87 -4.31 7.74
CA MET A 971 -27.26 -4.44 9.15
C MET A 971 -26.97 -3.14 9.91
N THR A 972 -25.75 -2.60 9.79
CA THR A 972 -25.36 -1.36 10.46
C THR A 972 -26.23 -0.17 10.03
N ILE A 973 -26.47 -0.04 8.72
CA ILE A 973 -27.30 1.03 8.16
C ILE A 973 -28.74 0.95 8.68
N ILE A 974 -29.31 -0.26 8.75
CA ILE A 974 -30.67 -0.50 9.22
C ILE A 974 -30.77 -0.23 10.73
N ILE A 975 -29.83 -0.71 11.54
CA ILE A 975 -29.78 -0.44 12.99
C ILE A 975 -29.69 1.06 13.26
N ALA A 976 -28.83 1.78 12.54
CA ALA A 976 -28.72 3.23 12.68
C ALA A 976 -30.06 3.93 12.42
N PHE A 977 -30.81 3.49 11.41
CA PHE A 977 -32.15 3.98 11.13
C PHE A 977 -33.16 3.65 12.23
N GLY A 978 -33.20 2.41 12.72
CA GLY A 978 -34.14 2.03 13.77
C GLY A 978 -33.88 2.76 15.09
N LEU A 979 -32.62 2.92 15.49
CA LEU A 979 -32.24 3.74 16.66
C LEU A 979 -32.71 5.19 16.52
N GLN A 980 -32.61 5.77 15.31
CA GLN A 980 -33.14 7.11 15.05
C GLN A 980 -34.66 7.18 15.22
N ARG A 981 -35.39 6.11 14.89
CA ARG A 981 -36.84 6.03 15.03
C ARG A 981 -37.24 5.87 16.49
N VAL A 982 -36.59 4.97 17.23
CA VAL A 982 -36.84 4.80 18.67
C VAL A 982 -36.61 6.12 19.40
N LYS A 983 -35.51 6.84 19.10
CA LYS A 983 -35.25 8.17 19.65
C LYS A 983 -36.30 9.24 19.31
N LYS A 984 -37.08 9.06 18.25
CA LYS A 984 -38.18 9.99 17.90
C LYS A 984 -39.51 9.60 18.56
N LEU A 985 -39.63 8.36 19.02
CA LEU A 985 -40.82 7.82 19.68
C LEU A 985 -40.76 8.01 21.19
N LEU A 986 -39.55 7.92 21.77
CA LEU A 986 -39.19 8.41 23.10
C LEU A 986 -39.07 9.93 23.07
#